data_AF-A0A970WEU2-F1
#
_entry.id   AF-A0A970WEU2-F1
#
_cell.length_a   1.000
_cell.length_b   1.000
_cell.length_c   1.000
_cell.angle_alpha   90.00
_cell.angle_beta   90.00
_cell.angle_gamma   90.00
#
_symmetry.space_group_name_H-M   'P 1'
#
loop_
_entity.id
_entity.type
_entity.pdbx_description
1 polymer ?
#
loop_
_entity_poly.entity_id
_entity_poly.type
_entity_poly.pdbx_seq_one_letter_code
_entity_poly.pdbx_strand_id
1 'polypeptide(L)'
;MNKYRRMLPHVAALIAIGLGVPAASLFATAADRAARFCTSRDIACAPGRNDAVQLARCWQPVVEWRFDRDLGNWQIKNYQQALQIEVADDAAWGRSLFVHRDDKEIDTALELTSPPIPVAEATLCRLTIAAAHTLDLSTAQGHKESCQNQIRWLDRDGRVLEATPFRFAAPSDSWYDVTVESRAPRGAATAVVQIGFDSPNLFGSRQFRLRSVAWVAQTDPPQYAAEGEMISRPQRMTEPCEQGRVCWQADTPEGTSVGLQVRSAVDRDGGPRDWTPFAGPDGTPKSQFTSSGTQLPAIHTGHHWFQYRLTLGTSRPAVTPVVRQVRLGDELRWVEDRAWPGADTSPPQLLDYSPRRTDDACQPLVFSLSDGPDGVGVDRHSVEAFLDGTPITAQLHRVGTAFQYEPREPLQPAFGLTAIEDWSITNYNSALSIRRGPPRAPGGGTSIEVRRQGEKTDTSFTLASPAVSVQAGATYQIAIWSRHTMDLRRAGSGEGPSGSVRWLDGQGHPLGDPVRLDLGGPCPQWRQTHLTLTAPPGAHSAVMRFGWDYPDIVAGDEVAFADPRFDGPHPESGTRPNLHRVLVKAHDFAGNACEQLWWISVQPPPASGVTSVRDDGVILVDGQPLFPIGLYSVWKREHNGNDFNRCFTELREAGFNTIHTYHAQRDADLQEFYAAAEHHGLRVIIAPRGGANSRDPLSAVRTVIEECRQPALLAWYLADDTASHISADELRRVHRAIRDVDPFHITVQADAVFAGGPRPSRYTDYVDSTDAFLPELYPIRSDQDCEVANVTRDMKLIGDDLRRSGRKAPIWAIIQDFEGWGWERYPTEAETRVMTYLAIIHGAKGMTYYTYGGTGKNHGVTHDPQVWAALKRLSRQLADLHDVLVQPDPPQKQQIQILSGPPTDGLGYPAVSTLLKEHHGRRYLLAANSSRGAVRARVDAGVAASQVQVLFEDRRLAAQAGVWEDEFASYAVHVYSW
;
A
#
# COMPACT_ATOMS: atom_id res chain seq x y z
N MET A 1 -6.42 62.97 -27.72
CA MET A 1 -6.81 64.40 -27.66
C MET A 1 -7.17 64.79 -26.23
N ASN A 2 -7.08 66.09 -25.91
CA ASN A 2 -7.65 66.79 -24.74
C ASN A 2 -9.18 66.51 -24.54
N LYS A 3 -9.87 66.72 -23.40
CA LYS A 3 -9.53 67.27 -22.06
C LYS A 3 -10.65 67.03 -20.99
N TYR A 4 -10.24 66.69 -19.75
CA TYR A 4 -10.61 67.31 -18.44
C TYR A 4 -12.07 67.52 -17.92
N ARG A 5 -12.26 67.15 -16.62
CA ARG A 5 -13.10 67.82 -15.56
C ARG A 5 -14.65 67.73 -15.71
N ARG A 6 -15.53 67.94 -14.71
CA ARG A 6 -15.53 68.36 -13.26
C ARG A 6 -16.88 67.86 -12.62
N MET A 7 -17.29 67.97 -11.34
CA MET A 7 -16.78 68.45 -10.03
C MET A 7 -17.59 67.78 -8.86
N LEU A 8 -17.24 68.03 -7.58
CA LEU A 8 -18.04 67.74 -6.35
C LEU A 8 -18.63 69.03 -5.74
N PRO A 9 -19.74 68.97 -4.97
CA PRO A 9 -19.62 69.16 -3.50
C PRO A 9 -20.59 68.30 -2.64
N HIS A 10 -20.53 68.46 -1.30
CA HIS A 10 -21.31 67.74 -0.28
C HIS A 10 -22.44 68.59 0.36
N VAL A 11 -23.37 67.95 1.11
CA VAL A 11 -23.64 68.13 2.58
C VAL A 11 -25.12 67.84 2.97
N ALA A 12 -25.34 66.92 3.93
CA ALA A 12 -26.52 66.73 4.83
C ALA A 12 -27.92 66.45 4.21
N ALA A 13 -28.93 65.87 4.87
CA ALA A 13 -29.10 64.92 6.01
C ALA A 13 -30.63 64.54 6.07
N LEU A 14 -31.25 63.72 6.93
CA LEU A 14 -30.93 62.90 8.13
C LEU A 14 -31.98 61.73 8.20
N ILE A 15 -32.30 61.17 9.38
CA ILE A 15 -33.43 60.24 9.70
C ILE A 15 -33.32 58.85 9.00
N ALA A 16 -32.76 57.77 9.58
CA ALA A 16 -33.04 57.06 10.86
C ALA A 16 -34.48 56.47 10.91
N ILE A 17 -34.74 55.17 11.05
CA ILE A 17 -34.31 54.13 12.03
C ILE A 17 -34.34 52.75 11.30
N GLY A 18 -33.63 51.67 11.65
CA GLY A 18 -32.74 51.35 12.78
C GLY A 18 -31.76 50.20 12.44
N LEU A 19 -31.05 49.63 13.44
CA LEU A 19 -29.76 48.93 13.24
C LEU A 19 -29.69 47.47 13.76
N GLY A 20 -28.79 46.68 13.15
CA GLY A 20 -28.28 45.37 13.63
C GLY A 20 -28.85 44.15 12.90
N VAL A 21 -28.08 43.14 12.48
CA VAL A 21 -26.61 42.88 12.54
C VAL A 21 -26.18 42.13 11.25
N PRO A 22 -25.02 42.43 10.62
CA PRO A 22 -24.59 41.76 9.39
C PRO A 22 -23.68 40.53 9.60
N ALA A 23 -23.87 39.52 8.75
CA ALA A 23 -22.90 38.54 8.23
C ALA A 23 -21.58 38.29 9.02
N ALA A 24 -21.63 37.43 10.04
CA ALA A 24 -20.45 36.85 10.69
C ALA A 24 -20.47 35.29 10.74
N SER A 25 -21.47 34.65 10.13
CA SER A 25 -21.90 33.29 10.45
C SER A 25 -21.48 32.18 9.48
N LEU A 26 -20.81 32.47 8.35
CA LEU A 26 -20.44 31.46 7.35
C LEU A 26 -18.98 31.00 7.46
N PHE A 27 -18.01 31.91 7.55
CA PHE A 27 -16.59 31.55 7.66
C PHE A 27 -16.20 30.91 9.00
N ALA A 28 -16.99 31.12 10.07
CA ALA A 28 -16.77 30.46 11.36
C ALA A 28 -16.98 28.93 11.30
N THR A 29 -17.86 28.45 10.41
CA THR A 29 -18.40 27.07 10.46
C THR A 29 -17.42 25.95 10.11
N ALA A 30 -16.30 26.25 9.45
CA ALA A 30 -15.26 25.27 9.17
C ALA A 30 -14.23 25.20 10.31
N ALA A 31 -13.71 26.34 10.76
CA ALA A 31 -12.76 26.41 11.88
C ALA A 31 -13.39 25.91 13.19
N ASP A 32 -14.66 26.24 13.44
CA ASP A 32 -15.43 25.76 14.60
C ASP A 32 -15.84 24.29 14.49
N ARG A 33 -15.61 23.59 13.36
CA ARG A 33 -15.66 22.12 13.29
C ARG A 33 -14.33 21.50 13.70
N ALA A 34 -13.23 21.89 13.05
CA ALA A 34 -11.90 21.34 13.33
C ALA A 34 -11.49 21.53 14.81
N ALA A 35 -11.83 22.67 15.42
CA ALA A 35 -11.55 22.96 16.84
C ALA A 35 -12.33 22.10 17.86
N ARG A 36 -13.19 21.18 17.43
CA ARG A 36 -14.02 20.36 18.34
C ARG A 36 -13.42 19.00 18.71
N PHE A 37 -12.40 18.48 18.04
CA PHE A 37 -12.11 17.03 18.18
C PHE A 37 -10.68 16.64 18.51
N CYS A 38 -9.67 17.14 17.81
CA CYS A 38 -8.28 16.79 18.10
C CYS A 38 -7.36 17.90 17.59
N THR A 39 -6.86 18.77 18.48
CA THR A 39 -6.02 19.91 18.09
C THR A 39 -4.88 20.10 19.07
N SER A 40 -3.77 20.69 18.60
CA SER A 40 -2.61 21.04 19.43
C SER A 40 -1.95 22.33 18.94
N ARG A 41 -1.54 23.19 19.88
CA ARG A 41 -0.75 24.40 19.67
C ARG A 41 0.42 24.36 20.66
N ASP A 42 1.65 24.55 20.17
CA ASP A 42 2.85 24.65 21.01
C ASP A 42 3.05 23.47 22.01
N ILE A 43 2.60 22.27 21.60
CA ILE A 43 2.75 20.98 22.30
C ILE A 43 3.35 19.95 21.31
N ALA A 44 4.13 19.01 21.83
CA ALA A 44 4.71 17.90 21.08
C ALA A 44 4.83 16.63 21.94
N CYS A 45 4.93 15.46 21.32
CA CYS A 45 5.22 14.22 22.04
C CYS A 45 6.70 14.17 22.50
N ALA A 46 6.98 13.42 23.57
CA ALA A 46 8.32 13.33 24.14
C ALA A 46 9.18 12.28 23.40
N PRO A 47 10.46 12.56 23.07
CA PRO A 47 11.28 11.63 22.30
C PRO A 47 11.47 10.28 23.01
N GLY A 48 11.32 9.19 22.26
CA GLY A 48 11.42 7.82 22.78
C GLY A 48 10.24 7.40 23.68
N ARG A 49 9.16 8.18 23.71
CA ARG A 49 7.95 7.95 24.51
C ARG A 49 6.70 8.38 23.72
N ASN A 50 6.17 7.45 22.91
CA ASN A 50 4.95 7.66 22.12
C ASN A 50 3.68 7.85 22.99
N ASP A 51 3.84 7.80 24.31
CA ASP A 51 2.83 7.94 25.36
C ASP A 51 2.86 9.29 26.11
N ALA A 52 3.86 10.13 25.88
CA ALA A 52 4.10 11.32 26.70
C ALA A 52 4.04 12.64 25.92
N VAL A 53 3.42 13.65 26.53
CA VAL A 53 3.11 14.97 25.98
C VAL A 53 3.85 16.06 26.76
N GLN A 54 4.48 16.99 26.05
CA GLN A 54 5.25 18.12 26.62
C GLN A 54 5.03 19.40 25.80
N LEU A 55 5.47 20.56 26.30
CA LEU A 55 5.55 21.78 25.48
C LEU A 55 6.42 21.54 24.24
N ALA A 56 6.05 22.14 23.12
CA ALA A 56 6.85 22.12 21.91
C ALA A 56 8.19 22.81 22.15
N ARG A 57 9.21 22.33 21.45
CA ARG A 57 10.55 22.92 21.48
C ARG A 57 10.57 24.24 20.73
N CYS A 58 11.20 25.25 21.32
CA CYS A 58 11.61 26.44 20.59
C CYS A 58 12.76 26.06 19.66
N TRP A 59 12.56 26.28 18.37
CA TRP A 59 13.58 26.11 17.34
C TRP A 59 14.07 27.47 16.89
N GLN A 60 15.39 27.65 16.80
CA GLN A 60 16.00 28.83 16.19
C GLN A 60 16.07 28.62 14.66
N PRO A 61 15.49 29.51 13.85
CA PRO A 61 15.72 29.51 12.41
C PRO A 61 17.20 29.74 12.11
N VAL A 62 17.82 28.83 11.36
CA VAL A 62 19.21 28.97 10.89
C VAL A 62 19.20 29.50 9.46
N VAL A 63 18.36 28.91 8.60
CA VAL A 63 18.17 29.34 7.21
C VAL A 63 16.80 28.88 6.69
N GLU A 64 16.15 29.71 5.88
CA GLU A 64 14.97 29.36 5.07
C GLU A 64 15.26 29.77 3.62
N TRP A 65 15.15 28.83 2.68
CA TRP A 65 15.16 29.09 1.25
C TRP A 65 13.73 29.16 0.72
N ARG A 66 13.46 30.18 -0.10
CA ARG A 66 12.13 30.59 -0.56
C ARG A 66 12.04 30.50 -2.08
N PHE A 67 11.71 29.30 -2.55
CA PHE A 67 11.62 28.97 -3.96
C PHE A 67 10.40 29.59 -4.67
N ASP A 68 9.46 30.15 -3.91
CA ASP A 68 8.47 31.12 -4.38
C ASP A 68 9.07 32.47 -4.82
N ARG A 69 10.36 32.72 -4.55
CA ARG A 69 11.08 33.95 -4.91
C ARG A 69 12.19 33.68 -5.91
N ASP A 70 13.17 32.87 -5.51
CA ASP A 70 14.36 32.53 -6.29
C ASP A 70 14.98 31.19 -5.82
N LEU A 71 15.90 30.66 -6.62
CA LEU A 71 16.63 29.41 -6.35
C LEU A 71 17.68 29.54 -5.21
N GLY A 72 18.01 30.76 -4.80
CA GLY A 72 19.19 31.05 -3.99
C GLY A 72 20.49 30.61 -4.66
N ASN A 73 21.47 30.25 -3.83
CA ASN A 73 22.77 29.73 -4.22
C ASN A 73 22.88 28.20 -4.10
N TRP A 74 21.77 27.48 -4.36
CA TRP A 74 21.78 26.02 -4.46
C TRP A 74 22.53 25.56 -5.72
N GLN A 75 23.28 24.47 -5.61
CA GLN A 75 23.92 23.82 -6.74
C GLN A 75 22.93 22.86 -7.41
N ILE A 76 22.82 22.93 -8.74
CA ILE A 76 22.00 22.00 -9.54
C ILE A 76 22.92 21.03 -10.29
N LYS A 77 22.64 19.73 -10.17
CA LYS A 77 22.95 18.74 -11.21
C LYS A 77 21.67 18.47 -11.99
N ASN A 78 21.76 18.62 -13.31
CA ASN A 78 20.72 18.32 -14.28
C ASN A 78 21.36 17.41 -15.33
N TYR A 79 21.12 16.10 -15.26
CA TYR A 79 21.81 15.14 -16.11
C TYR A 79 21.50 15.39 -17.60
N GLN A 80 22.54 15.46 -18.43
CA GLN A 80 22.49 15.86 -19.85
C GLN A 80 21.78 17.21 -20.14
N GLN A 81 21.49 18.03 -19.12
CA GLN A 81 20.54 19.17 -19.20
C GLN A 81 19.13 18.76 -19.69
N ALA A 82 18.68 17.56 -19.32
CA ALA A 82 17.42 16.98 -19.75
C ALA A 82 16.17 17.64 -19.17
N LEU A 83 16.29 18.26 -17.98
CA LEU A 83 15.18 18.84 -17.23
C LEU A 83 15.08 20.37 -17.42
N GLN A 84 13.85 20.86 -17.49
CA GLN A 84 13.54 22.27 -17.29
C GLN A 84 13.43 22.54 -15.78
N ILE A 85 14.10 23.60 -15.32
CA ILE A 85 14.22 23.95 -13.89
C ILE A 85 14.07 25.46 -13.74
N GLU A 86 12.89 25.92 -13.31
CA GLU A 86 12.53 27.34 -13.29
C GLU A 86 11.64 27.71 -12.08
N VAL A 87 11.43 29.00 -11.82
CA VAL A 87 10.47 29.46 -10.80
C VAL A 87 9.18 29.91 -11.49
N ALA A 88 8.15 29.07 -11.41
CA ALA A 88 6.90 29.21 -12.15
C ALA A 88 5.70 29.51 -11.23
N ASP A 89 4.81 30.38 -11.70
CA ASP A 89 3.49 30.62 -11.10
C ASP A 89 2.49 29.54 -11.54
N ASP A 90 1.67 29.03 -10.61
CA ASP A 90 0.67 27.98 -10.86
C ASP A 90 -0.68 28.34 -10.22
N ALA A 91 -1.79 27.98 -10.87
CA ALA A 91 -3.13 28.36 -10.43
C ALA A 91 -3.67 27.53 -9.24
N ALA A 92 -3.14 26.33 -9.01
CA ALA A 92 -3.51 25.46 -7.90
C ALA A 92 -2.44 25.48 -6.79
N TRP A 93 -1.16 25.45 -7.15
CA TRP A 93 -0.06 25.32 -6.19
C TRP A 93 0.69 26.63 -5.93
N GLY A 94 0.48 27.68 -6.74
CA GLY A 94 1.15 28.96 -6.59
C GLY A 94 2.63 28.94 -6.98
N ARG A 95 3.31 30.07 -6.76
CA ARG A 95 4.70 30.26 -7.17
C ARG A 95 5.65 29.31 -6.44
N SER A 96 6.46 28.60 -7.21
CA SER A 96 7.36 27.55 -6.71
C SER A 96 8.53 27.31 -7.67
N LEU A 97 9.62 26.70 -7.18
CA LEU A 97 10.58 26.04 -8.06
C LEU A 97 9.87 24.84 -8.70
N PHE A 98 9.97 24.76 -10.01
CA PHE A 98 9.31 23.78 -10.86
C PHE A 98 10.37 23.02 -11.65
N VAL A 99 10.37 21.70 -11.50
CA VAL A 99 11.25 20.77 -12.21
C VAL A 99 10.38 19.83 -13.04
N HIS A 100 10.54 19.89 -14.36
CA HIS A 100 9.72 19.17 -15.32
C HIS A 100 10.48 18.87 -16.61
N ARG A 101 9.84 18.14 -17.52
CA ARG A 101 10.32 17.82 -18.86
C ARG A 101 9.13 17.42 -19.71
N ASP A 102 8.81 18.21 -20.73
CA ASP A 102 7.49 18.13 -21.41
C ASP A 102 7.50 17.24 -22.66
N ASP A 103 8.69 16.80 -23.09
CA ASP A 103 8.88 15.86 -24.18
C ASP A 103 9.07 14.41 -23.67
N LYS A 104 9.58 13.53 -24.55
CA LYS A 104 9.62 12.08 -24.33
C LYS A 104 10.52 11.66 -23.15
N GLU A 105 10.20 10.48 -22.60
CA GLU A 105 11.07 9.78 -21.65
C GLU A 105 12.48 9.59 -22.22
N ILE A 106 13.47 10.01 -21.42
CA ILE A 106 14.88 9.65 -21.51
C ILE A 106 15.38 9.47 -20.07
N ASP A 107 16.64 9.07 -19.93
CA ASP A 107 17.36 9.01 -18.65
C ASP A 107 17.50 10.42 -18.04
N THR A 108 16.92 10.65 -16.86
CA THR A 108 16.91 11.97 -16.19
C THR A 108 17.30 11.88 -14.73
N ALA A 109 18.31 12.63 -14.30
CA ALA A 109 18.69 12.73 -12.90
C ALA A 109 18.77 14.18 -12.41
N LEU A 110 18.21 14.42 -11.23
CA LEU A 110 18.19 15.70 -10.53
C LEU A 110 18.98 15.60 -9.22
N GLU A 111 19.79 16.62 -8.94
CA GLU A 111 20.27 16.87 -7.57
C GLU A 111 20.30 18.38 -7.30
N LEU A 112 19.47 18.83 -6.37
CA LEU A 112 19.54 20.15 -5.74
C LEU A 112 20.35 19.99 -4.45
N THR A 113 21.52 20.63 -4.38
CA THR A 113 22.42 20.59 -3.22
C THR A 113 22.50 21.97 -2.57
N SER A 114 22.22 22.06 -1.26
CA SER A 114 22.20 23.32 -0.52
C SER A 114 23.61 23.90 -0.31
N PRO A 115 23.72 25.21 -0.05
CA PRO A 115 24.86 25.78 0.64
C PRO A 115 25.15 25.05 1.97
N PRO A 116 26.41 25.00 2.44
CA PRO A 116 26.74 24.47 3.76
C PRO A 116 26.09 25.27 4.88
N ILE A 117 25.28 24.59 5.69
CA ILE A 117 24.61 25.12 6.89
C ILE A 117 25.58 24.96 8.06
N PRO A 118 25.91 26.00 8.83
CA PRO A 118 26.74 25.85 10.04
C PRO A 118 25.95 25.07 11.10
N VAL A 119 26.57 24.02 11.66
CA VAL A 119 26.00 23.22 12.75
C VAL A 119 27.04 23.01 13.85
N ALA A 120 26.58 22.89 15.10
CA ALA A 120 27.41 22.42 16.20
C ALA A 120 27.17 20.92 16.43
N GLU A 121 28.21 20.18 16.85
CA GLU A 121 28.10 18.75 17.12
C GLU A 121 27.05 18.43 18.21
N ALA A 122 26.40 17.28 18.10
CA ALA A 122 25.31 16.78 18.95
C ALA A 122 24.01 17.64 19.00
N THR A 123 24.00 18.86 18.46
CA THR A 123 22.80 19.71 18.35
C THR A 123 21.68 18.97 17.59
N LEU A 124 20.46 19.05 18.12
CA LEU A 124 19.27 18.56 17.43
C LEU A 124 18.84 19.59 16.39
N CYS A 125 18.68 19.17 15.14
CA CYS A 125 18.21 19.98 14.03
C CYS A 125 16.93 19.38 13.43
N ARG A 126 16.11 20.26 12.86
CA ARG A 126 14.94 19.89 12.07
C ARG A 126 15.06 20.54 10.68
N LEU A 127 14.95 19.70 9.66
CA LEU A 127 14.79 20.07 8.27
C LEU A 127 13.30 19.93 7.90
N THR A 128 12.72 20.94 7.25
CA THR A 128 11.34 20.91 6.74
C THR A 128 11.35 21.34 5.27
N ILE A 129 10.82 20.50 4.38
CA ILE A 129 10.80 20.67 2.93
C ILE A 129 9.35 20.69 2.46
N ALA A 130 8.87 21.86 2.02
CA ALA A 130 7.53 22.02 1.45
C ALA A 130 7.54 21.63 -0.03
N ALA A 131 6.98 20.45 -0.34
CA ALA A 131 7.02 19.83 -1.66
C ALA A 131 5.61 19.46 -2.16
N ALA A 132 5.48 19.33 -3.49
CA ALA A 132 4.32 18.78 -4.18
C ALA A 132 4.79 18.12 -5.48
N HIS A 133 4.28 16.93 -5.81
CA HIS A 133 4.75 16.19 -6.98
C HIS A 133 3.78 15.11 -7.45
N THR A 134 3.75 14.90 -8.76
CA THR A 134 2.93 13.87 -9.44
C THR A 134 3.67 12.55 -9.65
N LEU A 135 4.94 12.46 -9.24
CA LEU A 135 5.71 11.22 -9.20
C LEU A 135 5.47 10.47 -7.88
N ASP A 136 5.62 9.15 -7.88
CA ASP A 136 5.86 8.42 -6.64
C ASP A 136 7.35 8.57 -6.30
N LEU A 137 7.65 9.21 -5.16
CA LEU A 137 9.00 9.42 -4.68
C LEU A 137 9.27 8.68 -3.36
N SER A 138 8.34 7.82 -2.92
CA SER A 138 8.50 6.95 -1.74
C SER A 138 9.58 5.87 -1.95
N THR A 139 9.81 5.50 -3.21
CA THR A 139 10.80 4.51 -3.66
C THR A 139 11.97 5.14 -4.44
N ALA A 140 12.06 6.49 -4.47
CA ALA A 140 13.01 7.23 -5.27
C ALA A 140 14.48 6.80 -5.03
N GLN A 141 15.19 6.54 -6.12
CA GLN A 141 16.56 6.02 -6.11
C GLN A 141 17.53 7.06 -6.67
N GLY A 142 18.76 7.08 -6.16
CA GLY A 142 19.85 7.93 -6.64
C GLY A 142 21.01 7.12 -7.22
N HIS A 143 21.80 7.75 -8.11
CA HIS A 143 22.92 7.11 -8.77
C HIS A 143 24.18 7.09 -7.90
N LYS A 144 24.52 5.92 -7.35
CA LYS A 144 25.70 5.74 -6.48
C LYS A 144 25.63 6.74 -5.31
N GLU A 145 26.56 7.69 -5.19
CA GLU A 145 26.56 8.74 -4.14
C GLU A 145 25.87 10.05 -4.57
N SER A 146 25.28 10.14 -5.77
CA SER A 146 24.58 11.33 -6.28
C SER A 146 23.07 11.13 -6.38
N CYS A 147 22.36 12.25 -6.54
CA CYS A 147 20.92 12.28 -6.80
C CYS A 147 20.14 11.56 -5.67
N GLN A 148 20.53 11.76 -4.41
CA GLN A 148 19.90 11.18 -3.24
C GLN A 148 19.22 12.24 -2.37
N ASN A 149 18.13 11.84 -1.71
CA ASN A 149 17.43 12.61 -0.69
C ASN A 149 18.09 12.38 0.69
N GLN A 150 19.01 13.27 1.09
CA GLN A 150 19.79 13.11 2.31
C GLN A 150 20.33 14.42 2.89
N ILE A 151 20.57 14.42 4.20
CA ILE A 151 21.39 15.40 4.91
C ILE A 151 22.81 14.81 5.00
N ARG A 152 23.80 15.42 4.35
CA ARG A 152 25.23 15.06 4.54
C ARG A 152 25.82 15.90 5.65
N TRP A 153 26.41 15.24 6.65
CA TRP A 153 27.10 15.87 7.77
C TRP A 153 28.59 15.93 7.50
N LEU A 154 29.18 17.11 7.60
CA LEU A 154 30.56 17.37 7.22
C LEU A 154 31.40 17.84 8.43
N ASP A 155 32.65 17.40 8.48
CA ASP A 155 33.66 17.90 9.42
C ASP A 155 34.17 19.31 9.04
N ARG A 156 35.16 19.83 9.77
CA ARG A 156 35.77 21.15 9.51
C ARG A 156 36.64 21.19 8.24
N ASP A 157 37.06 20.04 7.72
CA ASP A 157 37.85 19.89 6.50
C ASP A 157 36.92 19.63 5.27
N GLY A 158 35.60 19.57 5.48
CA GLY A 158 34.59 19.31 4.45
C GLY A 158 34.39 17.83 4.10
N ARG A 159 34.92 16.89 4.90
CA ARG A 159 34.73 15.45 4.70
C ARG A 159 33.40 14.98 5.28
N VAL A 160 32.75 14.01 4.62
CA VAL A 160 31.53 13.37 5.14
C VAL A 160 31.86 12.55 6.39
N LEU A 161 31.12 12.78 7.46
CA LEU A 161 31.09 11.95 8.66
C LEU A 161 29.96 10.93 8.60
N GLU A 162 28.78 11.37 8.17
CA GLU A 162 27.55 10.57 8.12
C GLU A 162 26.59 11.19 7.08
N ALA A 163 25.57 10.43 6.66
CA ALA A 163 24.42 10.96 5.94
C ALA A 163 23.12 10.45 6.56
N THR A 164 22.20 11.37 6.90
CA THR A 164 20.84 11.01 7.32
C THR A 164 19.92 11.03 6.09
N PRO A 165 19.44 9.88 5.59
CA PRO A 165 18.53 9.85 4.45
C PRO A 165 17.12 10.34 4.83
N PHE A 166 16.39 10.83 3.84
CA PHE A 166 14.95 11.08 3.95
C PHE A 166 14.22 10.64 2.68
N ARG A 167 12.89 10.63 2.72
CA ARG A 167 12.04 10.26 1.58
C ARG A 167 10.93 11.30 1.40
N PHE A 168 10.48 11.42 0.17
CA PHE A 168 9.18 12.02 -0.15
C PHE A 168 8.09 10.94 -0.06
N ALA A 169 6.83 11.35 -0.09
CA ALA A 169 5.67 10.46 -0.06
C ALA A 169 5.40 9.83 -1.45
N ALA A 170 4.30 9.08 -1.53
CA ALA A 170 3.60 8.76 -2.77
C ALA A 170 3.11 10.05 -3.48
N PRO A 171 2.57 9.99 -4.71
CA PRO A 171 2.12 11.19 -5.44
C PRO A 171 1.13 12.03 -4.63
N SER A 172 1.29 13.35 -4.66
CA SER A 172 0.43 14.30 -3.94
C SER A 172 0.02 15.46 -4.83
N ASP A 173 -1.29 15.57 -5.06
CA ASP A 173 -1.94 16.69 -5.76
C ASP A 173 -1.99 17.99 -4.91
N SER A 174 -1.39 17.96 -3.70
CA SER A 174 -1.36 19.07 -2.75
C SER A 174 0.02 19.25 -2.10
N TRP A 175 0.27 20.45 -1.57
CA TRP A 175 1.47 20.75 -0.78
C TRP A 175 1.48 19.97 0.53
N TYR A 176 2.61 19.32 0.82
CA TYR A 176 2.90 18.72 2.11
C TYR A 176 4.35 19.00 2.53
N ASP A 177 4.64 18.84 3.82
CA ASP A 177 5.93 19.17 4.42
C ASP A 177 6.68 17.89 4.84
N VAL A 178 7.72 17.49 4.12
CA VAL A 178 8.65 16.44 4.60
C VAL A 178 9.46 17.03 5.75
N THR A 179 9.32 16.44 6.95
CA THR A 179 10.04 16.88 8.15
C THR A 179 10.99 15.79 8.64
N VAL A 180 12.25 16.18 8.86
CA VAL A 180 13.34 15.29 9.29
C VAL A 180 13.96 15.88 10.55
N GLU A 181 13.88 15.17 11.69
CA GLU A 181 14.65 15.50 12.89
C GLU A 181 15.87 14.59 13.01
N SER A 182 17.05 15.18 13.21
CA SER A 182 18.30 14.44 13.39
C SER A 182 19.29 15.23 14.25
N ARG A 183 20.19 14.53 14.95
CA ARG A 183 21.28 15.18 15.69
C ARG A 183 22.52 15.24 14.82
N ALA A 184 23.19 16.39 14.84
CA ALA A 184 24.50 16.53 14.23
C ALA A 184 25.49 15.50 14.82
N PRO A 185 26.16 14.68 13.99
CA PRO A 185 27.16 13.73 14.45
C PRO A 185 28.30 14.40 15.22
N ARG A 186 29.03 13.62 16.02
CA ARG A 186 30.20 14.11 16.74
C ARG A 186 31.28 14.55 15.74
N GLY A 187 31.84 15.74 15.94
CA GLY A 187 32.79 16.38 15.03
C GLY A 187 32.16 17.12 13.84
N ALA A 188 30.84 17.07 13.65
CA ALA A 188 30.18 17.81 12.58
C ALA A 188 30.29 19.33 12.79
N ALA A 189 30.56 20.04 11.69
CA ALA A 189 30.71 21.50 11.65
C ALA A 189 29.82 22.17 10.59
N THR A 190 29.49 21.46 9.51
CA THR A 190 28.43 21.88 8.57
C THR A 190 27.52 20.73 8.17
N ALA A 191 26.31 21.05 7.73
CA ALA A 191 25.36 20.14 7.10
C ALA A 191 25.02 20.62 5.69
N VAL A 192 24.78 19.70 4.77
CA VAL A 192 24.36 19.98 3.39
C VAL A 192 23.12 19.15 3.08
N VAL A 193 22.03 19.82 2.69
CA VAL A 193 20.80 19.17 2.26
C VAL A 193 20.92 18.84 0.78
N GLN A 194 20.67 17.58 0.42
CA GLN A 194 20.54 17.13 -0.96
C GLN A 194 19.10 16.64 -1.19
N ILE A 195 18.47 17.17 -2.23
CA ILE A 195 17.15 16.78 -2.73
C ILE A 195 17.37 16.29 -4.16
N GLY A 196 17.10 15.03 -4.45
CA GLY A 196 17.43 14.46 -5.75
C GLY A 196 16.98 13.03 -5.96
N PHE A 197 16.93 12.64 -7.23
CA PHE A 197 16.61 11.30 -7.70
C PHE A 197 17.13 11.08 -9.13
N ASP A 198 17.51 9.83 -9.40
CA ASP A 198 17.91 9.23 -10.69
C ASP A 198 16.74 8.41 -11.28
N SER A 199 15.88 7.87 -10.40
CA SER A 199 14.63 7.19 -10.75
C SER A 199 13.56 7.49 -9.70
N PRO A 200 12.28 7.70 -10.07
CA PRO A 200 11.74 7.64 -11.43
C PRO A 200 12.09 8.85 -12.31
N ASN A 201 12.20 8.63 -13.63
CA ASN A 201 12.43 9.69 -14.61
C ASN A 201 11.31 10.75 -14.61
N LEU A 202 11.67 12.01 -14.82
CA LEU A 202 10.77 13.14 -15.04
C LEU A 202 10.49 13.29 -16.55
N PHE A 203 9.23 13.14 -16.96
CA PHE A 203 8.76 13.43 -18.32
C PHE A 203 7.21 13.55 -18.36
N GLY A 204 6.67 14.21 -19.37
CA GLY A 204 5.23 14.33 -19.60
C GLY A 204 4.50 15.02 -18.44
N SER A 205 3.54 14.33 -17.79
CA SER A 205 2.82 14.87 -16.63
C SER A 205 3.60 14.79 -15.31
N ARG A 206 4.80 14.20 -15.29
CA ARG A 206 5.62 14.04 -14.09
C ARG A 206 6.29 15.37 -13.75
N GLN A 207 5.96 15.90 -12.58
CA GLN A 207 6.36 17.22 -12.11
C GLN A 207 6.82 17.15 -10.66
N PHE A 208 7.97 17.75 -10.35
CA PHE A 208 8.45 17.95 -8.99
C PHE A 208 8.50 19.45 -8.68
N ARG A 209 7.82 19.88 -7.61
CA ARG A 209 7.77 21.29 -7.19
C ARG A 209 8.18 21.45 -5.73
N LEU A 210 8.89 22.54 -5.49
CA LEU A 210 9.49 22.90 -4.20
C LEU A 210 9.15 24.35 -3.87
N ARG A 211 8.55 24.60 -2.70
CA ARG A 211 8.14 25.94 -2.26
C ARG A 211 9.14 26.55 -1.28
N SER A 212 9.59 25.75 -0.31
CA SER A 212 10.52 26.21 0.71
C SER A 212 11.31 25.05 1.33
N VAL A 213 12.56 25.33 1.71
CA VAL A 213 13.38 24.44 2.55
C VAL A 213 13.81 25.25 3.76
N ALA A 214 13.38 24.83 4.95
CA ALA A 214 13.73 25.45 6.22
C ALA A 214 14.64 24.51 7.03
N TRP A 215 15.72 25.06 7.57
CA TRP A 215 16.56 24.40 8.57
C TRP A 215 16.52 25.19 9.87
N VAL A 216 16.12 24.50 10.94
CA VAL A 216 16.02 25.07 12.28
C VAL A 216 16.80 24.21 13.27
N ALA A 217 17.45 24.85 14.24
CA ALA A 217 18.27 24.19 15.25
C ALA A 217 17.70 24.39 16.65
N GLN A 218 17.85 23.40 17.52
CA GLN A 218 17.55 23.55 18.93
C GLN A 218 18.67 24.34 19.62
N THR A 219 18.31 25.22 20.55
CA THR A 219 19.28 25.90 21.43
C THR A 219 20.00 24.89 22.34
N ASP A 220 21.21 25.23 22.78
CA ASP A 220 21.82 24.62 23.96
C ASP A 220 21.94 25.67 25.09
N PRO A 221 21.30 25.48 26.26
CA PRO A 221 20.37 24.41 26.58
C PRO A 221 19.08 24.46 25.74
N PRO A 222 18.40 23.31 25.53
CA PRO A 222 17.07 23.23 24.92
C PRO A 222 16.09 24.25 25.49
N GLN A 223 15.33 24.94 24.61
CA GLN A 223 14.21 25.79 25.02
C GLN A 223 12.87 25.23 24.57
N TYR A 224 11.81 25.59 25.29
CA TYR A 224 10.42 25.21 25.06
C TYR A 224 9.51 26.44 24.99
N ALA A 225 8.36 26.31 24.33
CA ALA A 225 7.34 27.35 24.28
C ALA A 225 6.84 27.70 25.69
N ALA A 226 6.45 28.96 25.93
CA ALA A 226 6.06 29.43 27.26
C ALA A 226 4.71 28.86 27.74
N GLU A 227 3.79 28.61 26.80
CA GLU A 227 2.49 28.00 27.01
C GLU A 227 2.17 27.11 25.78
N GLY A 228 1.44 26.03 25.99
CA GLY A 228 0.92 25.17 24.93
C GLY A 228 -0.43 24.56 25.31
N GLU A 229 -1.23 24.19 24.32
CA GLU A 229 -2.60 23.69 24.47
C GLU A 229 -2.82 22.48 23.58
N MET A 230 -3.54 21.47 24.05
CA MET A 230 -4.16 20.45 23.21
C MET A 230 -5.57 20.10 23.67
N ILE A 231 -6.41 19.64 22.75
CA ILE A 231 -7.75 19.09 23.01
C ILE A 231 -7.73 17.61 22.67
N SER A 232 -8.09 16.76 23.63
CA SER A 232 -8.11 15.30 23.47
C SER A 232 -9.15 14.84 22.44
N ARG A 233 -8.91 13.67 21.84
CA ARG A 233 -9.95 12.88 21.15
C ARG A 233 -11.16 12.64 22.08
N PRO A 234 -12.37 12.43 21.54
CA PRO A 234 -13.55 12.06 22.33
C PRO A 234 -13.37 10.73 23.07
N GLN A 235 -13.31 10.80 24.39
CA GLN A 235 -13.24 9.67 25.29
C GLN A 235 -14.67 9.23 25.69
N ARG A 236 -14.97 7.92 25.69
CA ARG A 236 -16.32 7.39 25.93
C ARG A 236 -16.36 6.42 27.11
N MET A 237 -17.23 6.71 28.08
CA MET A 237 -17.60 5.77 29.15
C MET A 237 -18.75 4.86 28.68
N THR A 238 -18.73 3.60 29.13
CA THR A 238 -19.75 2.59 28.82
C THR A 238 -21.11 2.85 29.48
N GLU A 239 -21.12 3.69 30.52
CA GLU A 239 -22.28 4.07 31.32
C GLU A 239 -22.21 5.57 31.67
N PRO A 240 -23.33 6.18 32.13
CA PRO A 240 -23.33 7.55 32.63
C PRO A 240 -22.34 7.75 33.79
N CYS A 241 -21.58 8.84 33.73
CA CYS A 241 -20.65 9.23 34.79
C CYS A 241 -21.36 10.12 35.83
N GLU A 242 -21.67 9.57 37.00
CA GLU A 242 -22.42 10.30 38.03
C GLU A 242 -21.52 11.22 38.87
N GLN A 243 -20.42 10.68 39.40
CA GLN A 243 -19.47 11.38 40.27
C GLN A 243 -18.04 11.28 39.73
N GLY A 244 -17.85 11.78 38.52
CA GLY A 244 -16.56 11.75 37.83
C GLY A 244 -15.45 12.53 38.53
N ARG A 245 -14.21 12.16 38.25
CA ARG A 245 -12.96 12.82 38.62
C ARG A 245 -12.06 12.93 37.39
N VAL A 246 -11.13 13.89 37.42
CA VAL A 246 -10.03 13.98 36.45
C VAL A 246 -8.70 13.72 37.15
N CYS A 247 -7.98 12.73 36.63
CA CYS A 247 -6.65 12.32 37.09
C CYS A 247 -5.65 12.45 35.95
N TRP A 248 -4.40 12.70 36.27
CA TRP A 248 -3.29 12.61 35.33
C TRP A 248 -2.01 12.17 36.04
N GLN A 249 -1.10 11.57 35.27
CA GLN A 249 0.29 11.35 35.66
C GLN A 249 1.17 12.33 34.89
N ALA A 250 1.89 13.19 35.62
CA ALA A 250 2.80 14.14 35.02
C ALA A 250 4.06 14.36 35.86
N ASP A 251 5.18 14.59 35.19
CA ASP A 251 6.36 15.20 35.77
C ASP A 251 6.21 16.73 35.65
N THR A 252 6.06 17.44 36.77
CA THR A 252 5.95 18.91 36.80
C THR A 252 7.10 19.53 37.60
N PRO A 253 8.25 19.82 36.96
CA PRO A 253 9.36 20.51 37.60
C PRO A 253 9.01 21.92 38.11
N GLU A 254 9.81 22.43 39.06
CA GLU A 254 9.66 23.79 39.58
C GLU A 254 9.77 24.84 38.46
N GLY A 255 8.72 25.68 38.34
CA GLY A 255 8.57 26.67 37.27
C GLY A 255 7.72 26.20 36.09
N THR A 256 7.17 24.99 36.13
CA THR A 256 6.23 24.47 35.12
C THR A 256 4.81 24.32 35.68
N SER A 257 3.81 24.26 34.81
CA SER A 257 2.40 24.06 35.17
C SER A 257 1.68 23.07 34.25
N VAL A 258 0.71 22.37 34.83
CA VAL A 258 -0.28 21.54 34.13
C VAL A 258 -1.66 22.02 34.58
N GLY A 259 -2.50 22.41 33.63
CA GLY A 259 -3.90 22.76 33.84
C GLY A 259 -4.79 21.99 32.89
N LEU A 260 -5.91 21.45 33.35
CA LEU A 260 -6.91 20.82 32.50
C LEU A 260 -8.23 21.59 32.53
N GLN A 261 -9.00 21.54 31.44
CA GLN A 261 -10.44 21.79 31.45
C GLN A 261 -11.15 20.59 30.86
N VAL A 262 -12.32 20.22 31.37
CA VAL A 262 -13.10 19.09 30.87
C VAL A 262 -14.37 19.60 30.22
N ARG A 263 -14.80 18.98 29.13
CA ARG A 263 -16.17 19.06 28.64
C ARG A 263 -16.75 17.66 28.48
N SER A 264 -18.07 17.56 28.47
CA SER A 264 -18.75 16.29 28.27
C SER A 264 -20.04 16.42 27.46
N ALA A 265 -20.60 15.30 27.03
CA ALA A 265 -21.89 15.23 26.36
C ALA A 265 -22.67 13.97 26.76
N VAL A 266 -23.99 14.07 26.72
CA VAL A 266 -24.87 12.88 26.69
C VAL A 266 -24.56 12.05 25.45
N ASP A 267 -24.71 10.73 25.57
CA ASP A 267 -24.69 9.85 24.39
C ASP A 267 -25.96 10.10 23.57
N ARG A 268 -25.80 10.38 22.28
CA ARG A 268 -26.91 10.41 21.33
C ARG A 268 -26.52 9.58 20.12
N ASP A 269 -27.20 8.46 19.93
CA ASP A 269 -26.94 7.46 18.87
C ASP A 269 -25.50 6.89 18.86
N GLY A 270 -24.81 6.96 20.01
CA GLY A 270 -23.41 6.57 20.15
C GLY A 270 -22.42 7.59 19.59
N GLY A 271 -22.75 8.88 19.65
CA GLY A 271 -21.81 9.99 19.42
C GLY A 271 -22.07 11.19 20.36
N PRO A 272 -21.08 12.08 20.55
CA PRO A 272 -21.25 13.33 21.28
C PRO A 272 -21.79 14.43 20.36
N ARG A 273 -23.01 14.92 20.61
CA ARG A 273 -23.65 15.94 19.77
C ARG A 273 -23.61 17.35 20.39
N ASP A 274 -24.20 17.48 21.58
CA ASP A 274 -24.33 18.76 22.27
C ASP A 274 -23.33 18.82 23.44
N TRP A 275 -22.08 19.19 23.13
CA TRP A 275 -21.01 19.34 24.12
C TRP A 275 -21.29 20.48 25.11
N THR A 276 -20.95 20.28 26.39
CA THR A 276 -20.79 21.39 27.34
C THR A 276 -19.65 22.32 26.90
N PRO A 277 -19.59 23.57 27.41
CA PRO A 277 -18.34 24.30 27.44
C PRO A 277 -17.24 23.49 28.12
N PHE A 278 -15.98 23.76 27.77
CA PHE A 278 -14.85 23.38 28.62
C PHE A 278 -14.96 24.12 29.95
N ALA A 279 -14.82 23.39 31.06
CA ALA A 279 -14.90 23.91 32.41
C ALA A 279 -13.77 23.38 33.29
N GLY A 280 -13.35 24.16 34.28
CA GLY A 280 -12.54 23.68 35.41
C GLY A 280 -13.42 23.30 36.61
N PRO A 281 -12.85 23.18 37.82
CA PRO A 281 -13.55 22.65 39.00
C PRO A 281 -14.74 23.49 39.48
N ASP A 282 -14.86 24.77 39.09
CA ASP A 282 -16.01 25.61 39.43
C ASP A 282 -17.20 25.48 38.44
N GLY A 283 -17.09 24.62 37.43
CA GLY A 283 -18.11 24.46 36.38
C GLY A 283 -18.10 25.56 35.32
N THR A 284 -17.12 26.48 35.35
CA THR A 284 -17.02 27.58 34.39
C THR A 284 -15.79 27.45 33.47
N PRO A 285 -15.82 28.05 32.25
CA PRO A 285 -14.66 28.12 31.36
C PRO A 285 -13.50 29.00 31.86
N LYS A 286 -13.62 29.64 33.04
CA LYS A 286 -12.60 30.54 33.60
C LYS A 286 -11.65 29.85 34.56
N SER A 287 -11.99 28.67 35.08
CA SER A 287 -11.13 27.89 35.95
C SER A 287 -10.45 26.74 35.17
N GLN A 288 -9.43 26.15 35.78
CA GLN A 288 -8.75 24.95 35.30
C GLN A 288 -8.50 24.01 36.49
N PHE A 289 -8.49 22.70 36.25
CA PHE A 289 -8.03 21.70 37.20
C PHE A 289 -6.50 21.74 37.25
N THR A 290 -5.94 22.13 38.39
CA THR A 290 -4.48 22.18 38.64
C THR A 290 -4.01 21.10 39.62
N SER A 291 -4.89 20.18 40.01
CA SER A 291 -4.58 19.05 40.90
C SER A 291 -5.27 17.76 40.44
N SER A 292 -4.47 16.71 40.26
CA SER A 292 -4.93 15.36 39.88
C SER A 292 -5.81 14.74 40.98
N GLY A 293 -6.91 14.09 40.60
CA GLY A 293 -7.89 13.50 41.52
C GLY A 293 -9.09 14.41 41.86
N THR A 294 -9.10 15.64 41.35
CA THR A 294 -10.20 16.60 41.57
C THR A 294 -11.51 16.10 40.94
N GLN A 295 -12.62 16.28 41.68
CA GLN A 295 -13.96 15.90 41.23
C GLN A 295 -14.46 16.81 40.09
N LEU A 296 -15.17 16.24 39.13
CA LEU A 296 -15.81 16.97 38.05
C LEU A 296 -17.06 17.70 38.55
N PRO A 297 -17.31 18.96 38.11
CA PRO A 297 -18.53 19.69 38.46
C PRO A 297 -19.78 19.05 37.83
N ALA A 298 -20.93 19.26 38.48
CA ALA A 298 -22.22 18.64 38.14
C ALA A 298 -22.74 18.91 36.71
N ILE A 299 -22.17 19.88 35.98
CA ILE A 299 -22.42 20.08 34.54
C ILE A 299 -22.00 18.86 33.68
N HIS A 300 -21.22 17.93 34.25
CA HIS A 300 -20.80 16.69 33.59
C HIS A 300 -21.50 15.42 34.10
N THR A 301 -22.38 15.51 35.10
CA THR A 301 -23.09 14.36 35.68
C THR A 301 -24.08 13.75 34.68
N GLY A 302 -24.13 12.42 34.59
CA GLY A 302 -24.99 11.68 33.66
C GLY A 302 -24.50 11.66 32.20
N HIS A 303 -23.35 12.27 31.91
CA HIS A 303 -22.75 12.27 30.57
C HIS A 303 -21.88 11.03 30.34
N HIS A 304 -21.76 10.61 29.08
CA HIS A 304 -20.98 9.43 28.67
C HIS A 304 -19.70 9.81 27.92
N TRP A 305 -19.76 10.92 27.19
CA TRP A 305 -18.68 11.41 26.35
C TRP A 305 -17.91 12.50 27.04
N PHE A 306 -16.59 12.47 26.95
CA PHE A 306 -15.69 13.42 27.60
C PHE A 306 -14.58 13.86 26.66
N GLN A 307 -14.10 15.09 26.82
CA GLN A 307 -12.84 15.56 26.28
C GLN A 307 -12.16 16.44 27.32
N TYR A 308 -10.84 16.40 27.34
CA TYR A 308 -10.06 17.37 28.10
C TYR A 308 -9.29 18.31 27.17
N ARG A 309 -9.28 19.59 27.50
CA ARG A 309 -8.23 20.52 27.11
C ARG A 309 -7.10 20.34 28.12
N LEU A 310 -5.89 20.07 27.66
CA LEU A 310 -4.66 20.16 28.44
C LEU A 310 -3.95 21.47 28.08
N THR A 311 -3.69 22.30 29.07
CA THR A 311 -2.79 23.46 29.00
C THR A 311 -1.50 23.14 29.75
N LEU A 312 -0.37 23.34 29.09
CA LEU A 312 0.97 23.25 29.68
C LEU A 312 1.58 24.65 29.73
N GLY A 313 2.42 24.91 30.74
CA GLY A 313 3.13 26.19 30.84
C GLY A 313 4.52 26.07 31.47
N THR A 314 5.38 27.03 31.18
CA THR A 314 6.70 27.18 31.83
C THR A 314 7.11 28.65 31.97
N SER A 315 7.55 29.04 33.17
CA SER A 315 8.26 30.29 33.42
C SER A 315 9.78 30.14 33.28
N ARG A 316 10.27 28.92 33.02
CA ARG A 316 11.68 28.58 32.83
C ARG A 316 11.85 27.90 31.47
N PRO A 317 12.16 28.64 30.39
CA PRO A 317 12.18 28.09 29.02
C PRO A 317 13.03 26.83 28.83
N ALA A 318 14.04 26.59 29.67
CA ALA A 318 14.86 25.38 29.63
C ALA A 318 14.20 24.10 30.21
N VAL A 319 12.97 24.19 30.72
CA VAL A 319 12.28 23.12 31.45
C VAL A 319 10.81 23.05 31.00
N THR A 320 10.29 21.84 30.83
CA THR A 320 8.94 21.56 30.34
C THR A 320 8.23 20.57 31.27
N PRO A 321 6.91 20.69 31.52
CA PRO A 321 6.13 19.64 32.17
C PRO A 321 5.88 18.50 31.18
N VAL A 322 5.83 17.26 31.67
CA VAL A 322 5.62 16.07 30.84
C VAL A 322 4.43 15.27 31.38
N VAL A 323 3.32 15.25 30.65
CA VAL A 323 2.12 14.46 30.98
C VAL A 323 2.19 13.13 30.25
N ARG A 324 2.08 12.01 30.97
CA ARG A 324 2.19 10.64 30.41
C ARG A 324 0.87 9.88 30.35
N GLN A 325 -0.16 10.41 31.00
CA GLN A 325 -1.50 9.84 31.05
C GLN A 325 -2.50 10.87 31.56
N VAL A 326 -3.69 10.89 30.98
CA VAL A 326 -4.90 11.50 31.57
C VAL A 326 -5.97 10.43 31.75
N ARG A 327 -6.76 10.52 32.81
CA ARG A 327 -7.85 9.59 33.12
C ARG A 327 -9.10 10.33 33.56
N LEU A 328 -10.24 9.88 33.06
CA LEU A 328 -11.56 10.45 33.32
C LEU A 328 -12.49 9.31 33.72
N GLY A 329 -13.13 9.42 34.88
CA GLY A 329 -13.84 8.27 35.45
C GLY A 329 -14.37 8.50 36.86
N ASP A 330 -15.09 7.51 37.38
CA ASP A 330 -15.55 7.44 38.76
C ASP A 330 -14.65 6.51 39.61
N GLU A 331 -15.08 6.15 40.82
CA GLU A 331 -14.25 5.34 41.73
C GLU A 331 -14.09 3.87 41.29
N LEU A 332 -14.89 3.40 40.32
CA LEU A 332 -14.88 2.03 39.80
C LEU A 332 -14.47 1.94 38.31
N ARG A 333 -14.70 3.00 37.52
CA ARG A 333 -14.61 2.98 36.05
C ARG A 333 -13.80 4.16 35.53
N TRP A 334 -12.72 3.90 34.80
CA TRP A 334 -11.85 4.92 34.20
C TRP A 334 -11.67 4.70 32.70
N VAL A 335 -11.78 5.77 31.92
CA VAL A 335 -11.20 5.85 30.58
C VAL A 335 -9.78 6.41 30.72
N GLU A 336 -8.81 5.81 30.02
CA GLU A 336 -7.40 6.14 30.14
C GLU A 336 -6.81 6.60 28.79
N ASP A 337 -6.54 7.90 28.67
CA ASP A 337 -5.82 8.46 27.52
C ASP A 337 -4.31 8.39 27.79
N ARG A 338 -3.60 7.58 27.01
CA ARG A 338 -2.17 7.26 27.18
C ARG A 338 -1.32 7.46 25.92
N ALA A 339 -1.91 7.59 24.74
CA ALA A 339 -1.19 7.39 23.48
C ALA A 339 -1.49 8.53 22.49
N TRP A 340 -0.97 9.72 22.79
CA TRP A 340 -1.23 10.92 21.99
C TRP A 340 -0.46 10.87 20.64
N PRO A 341 -1.15 10.78 19.48
CA PRO A 341 -0.48 10.66 18.19
C PRO A 341 -0.15 12.02 17.55
N GLY A 342 -0.76 13.11 18.04
CA GLY A 342 -0.81 14.41 17.37
C GLY A 342 -2.26 14.82 17.09
N ALA A 343 -2.45 15.80 16.20
CA ALA A 343 -3.77 16.17 15.67
C ALA A 343 -4.30 15.10 14.70
N ASP A 344 -5.61 14.97 14.57
CA ASP A 344 -6.18 13.90 13.75
C ASP A 344 -6.10 14.16 12.26
N THR A 345 -5.64 13.14 11.53
CA THR A 345 -5.41 13.17 10.08
C THR A 345 -5.77 11.84 9.41
N SER A 346 -6.27 10.87 10.17
CA SER A 346 -6.70 9.57 9.63
C SER A 346 -8.18 9.64 9.26
N PRO A 347 -8.59 9.17 8.06
CA PRO A 347 -10.00 8.97 7.76
C PRO A 347 -10.52 7.68 8.43
N PRO A 348 -11.84 7.57 8.71
CA PRO A 348 -12.44 6.35 9.24
C PRO A 348 -12.13 5.11 8.40
N GLN A 349 -12.00 3.96 9.05
CA GLN A 349 -11.76 2.66 8.44
C GLN A 349 -12.97 1.74 8.58
N LEU A 350 -13.24 0.99 7.50
CA LEU A 350 -14.29 -0.02 7.42
C LEU A 350 -13.84 -1.32 8.11
N LEU A 351 -14.61 -1.77 9.10
CA LEU A 351 -14.36 -2.95 9.91
C LEU A 351 -15.56 -3.89 9.90
N ASP A 352 -15.36 -5.16 10.26
CA ASP A 352 -16.41 -6.17 10.53
C ASP A 352 -17.51 -6.26 9.47
N TYR A 353 -17.14 -6.12 8.19
CA TYR A 353 -18.07 -6.05 7.07
C TYR A 353 -18.39 -7.44 6.50
N SER A 354 -19.67 -7.69 6.26
CA SER A 354 -20.22 -8.98 5.80
C SER A 354 -21.58 -8.81 5.11
N PRO A 355 -22.04 -9.78 4.30
CA PRO A 355 -21.23 -10.84 3.68
C PRO A 355 -20.14 -10.26 2.76
N ARG A 356 -19.18 -11.12 2.41
CA ARG A 356 -18.14 -10.87 1.41
C ARG A 356 -18.14 -12.00 0.37
N ARG A 357 -18.27 -13.23 0.86
CA ARG A 357 -18.67 -14.44 0.13
C ARG A 357 -19.79 -15.14 0.91
N THR A 358 -20.86 -15.56 0.22
CA THR A 358 -22.02 -16.25 0.82
C THR A 358 -22.75 -17.08 -0.24
N ASP A 359 -23.57 -18.06 0.16
CA ASP A 359 -24.58 -18.70 -0.69
C ASP A 359 -26.02 -18.23 -0.40
N ASP A 360 -26.25 -17.47 0.67
CA ASP A 360 -27.54 -16.85 0.97
C ASP A 360 -27.66 -15.46 0.33
N ALA A 361 -28.47 -15.37 -0.73
CA ALA A 361 -28.79 -14.13 -1.42
C ALA A 361 -29.65 -13.15 -0.59
N CYS A 362 -30.22 -13.58 0.53
CA CYS A 362 -30.97 -12.73 1.47
C CYS A 362 -30.13 -12.30 2.69
N GLN A 363 -28.86 -12.71 2.79
CA GLN A 363 -28.06 -12.43 3.99
C GLN A 363 -27.97 -10.92 4.26
N PRO A 364 -28.29 -10.44 5.49
CA PRO A 364 -28.17 -9.04 5.85
C PRO A 364 -26.75 -8.52 5.68
N LEU A 365 -26.62 -7.32 5.10
CA LEU A 365 -25.35 -6.63 4.99
C LEU A 365 -25.06 -5.95 6.33
N VAL A 366 -23.96 -6.28 6.99
CA VAL A 366 -23.56 -5.73 8.29
C VAL A 366 -22.16 -5.15 8.18
N PHE A 367 -21.93 -3.95 8.72
CA PHE A 367 -20.59 -3.33 8.76
C PHE A 367 -20.40 -2.37 9.93
N SER A 368 -19.14 -2.19 10.34
CA SER A 368 -18.69 -1.20 11.32
C SER A 368 -17.78 -0.15 10.68
N LEU A 369 -17.70 1.02 11.30
CA LEU A 369 -16.72 2.06 10.97
C LEU A 369 -16.02 2.48 12.28
N SER A 370 -14.69 2.62 12.26
CA SER A 370 -13.91 3.15 13.39
C SER A 370 -12.86 4.14 12.92
N ASP A 371 -12.48 5.05 13.81
CA ASP A 371 -11.36 5.98 13.64
C ASP A 371 -10.42 5.82 14.84
N GLY A 372 -9.55 4.81 14.76
CA GLY A 372 -8.71 4.35 15.87
C GLY A 372 -9.17 3.03 16.51
N PRO A 373 -8.47 2.56 17.56
CA PRO A 373 -8.64 1.22 18.12
C PRO A 373 -9.93 1.04 18.95
N ASP A 374 -10.51 2.12 19.48
CA ASP A 374 -11.57 2.07 20.50
C ASP A 374 -13.01 2.03 19.93
N GLY A 375 -13.19 1.85 18.61
CA GLY A 375 -14.51 1.82 17.97
C GLY A 375 -15.24 3.17 17.93
N VAL A 376 -14.50 4.27 18.11
CA VAL A 376 -15.01 5.61 18.46
C VAL A 376 -14.27 6.66 17.65
N GLY A 377 -15.01 7.58 17.01
CA GLY A 377 -14.46 8.72 16.26
C GLY A 377 -15.28 9.13 15.02
N VAL A 378 -16.17 8.25 14.54
CA VAL A 378 -16.97 8.47 13.31
C VAL A 378 -18.26 9.26 13.58
N ASP A 379 -18.54 10.28 12.76
CA ASP A 379 -19.85 10.95 12.77
C ASP A 379 -20.89 10.04 12.11
N ARG A 380 -21.73 9.41 12.93
CA ARG A 380 -22.74 8.45 12.51
C ARG A 380 -23.87 9.07 11.68
N HIS A 381 -24.02 10.39 11.69
CA HIS A 381 -24.96 11.10 10.82
C HIS A 381 -24.37 11.42 9.44
N SER A 382 -23.08 11.15 9.21
CA SER A 382 -22.40 11.28 7.91
C SER A 382 -22.42 10.00 7.06
N VAL A 383 -22.84 8.88 7.64
CA VAL A 383 -22.70 7.56 7.02
C VAL A 383 -23.69 7.43 5.87
N GLU A 384 -23.15 7.37 4.65
CA GLU A 384 -23.88 7.03 3.43
C GLU A 384 -23.45 5.64 2.94
N ALA A 385 -24.41 4.82 2.51
CA ALA A 385 -24.13 3.49 1.96
C ALA A 385 -24.90 3.26 0.65
N PHE A 386 -24.22 2.64 -0.32
CA PHE A 386 -24.75 2.37 -1.65
C PHE A 386 -24.50 0.90 -2.02
N LEU A 387 -25.55 0.18 -2.41
CA LEU A 387 -25.48 -1.17 -2.98
C LEU A 387 -25.50 -1.05 -4.50
N ASP A 388 -24.41 -1.43 -5.16
CA ASP A 388 -24.19 -1.29 -6.61
C ASP A 388 -24.29 0.14 -7.19
N GLY A 389 -24.39 1.15 -6.33
CA GLY A 389 -24.65 2.56 -6.68
C GLY A 389 -26.06 3.03 -6.29
N THR A 390 -26.95 2.12 -5.88
CA THR A 390 -28.29 2.43 -5.34
C THR A 390 -28.17 2.85 -3.87
N PRO A 391 -28.66 4.03 -3.44
CA PRO A 391 -28.53 4.47 -2.05
C PRO A 391 -29.39 3.62 -1.09
N ILE A 392 -28.73 2.90 -0.18
CA ILE A 392 -29.36 2.07 0.87
C ILE A 392 -29.36 2.76 2.25
N THR A 393 -28.70 3.90 2.40
CA THR A 393 -28.58 4.67 3.67
C THR A 393 -29.88 4.79 4.46
N ALA A 394 -30.99 5.12 3.80
CA ALA A 394 -32.30 5.32 4.44
C ALA A 394 -33.00 4.00 4.86
N GLN A 395 -32.38 2.86 4.62
CA GLN A 395 -32.81 1.53 5.04
C GLN A 395 -31.83 0.88 6.04
N LEU A 396 -30.78 1.59 6.46
CA LEU A 396 -29.87 1.10 7.51
C LEU A 396 -30.52 1.22 8.89
N HIS A 397 -30.57 0.12 9.63
CA HIS A 397 -30.76 0.11 11.08
C HIS A 397 -29.43 -0.14 11.80
N ARG A 398 -29.40 0.08 13.12
CA ARG A 398 -28.20 -0.12 13.94
C ARG A 398 -28.34 -1.34 14.84
N VAL A 399 -27.26 -2.12 14.92
CA VAL A 399 -27.13 -3.27 15.82
C VAL A 399 -25.83 -3.09 16.60
N GLY A 400 -25.91 -2.59 17.83
CA GLY A 400 -24.75 -2.23 18.64
C GLY A 400 -23.95 -1.08 18.01
N THR A 401 -22.69 -1.33 17.66
CA THR A 401 -21.81 -0.40 16.91
C THR A 401 -22.00 -0.48 15.39
N ALA A 402 -22.52 -1.60 14.88
CA ALA A 402 -22.65 -1.84 13.44
C ALA A 402 -23.93 -1.22 12.84
N PHE A 403 -23.86 -1.01 11.52
CA PHE A 403 -24.99 -0.74 10.65
C PHE A 403 -25.41 -2.04 9.96
N GLN A 404 -26.71 -2.24 9.78
CA GLN A 404 -27.30 -3.41 9.13
C GLN A 404 -28.29 -2.97 8.04
N TYR A 405 -28.25 -3.63 6.89
CA TYR A 405 -29.24 -3.56 5.81
C TYR A 405 -29.83 -4.94 5.55
N GLU A 406 -31.15 -5.04 5.43
CA GLU A 406 -31.84 -6.26 5.05
C GLU A 406 -32.33 -6.16 3.60
N PRO A 407 -31.80 -6.98 2.68
CA PRO A 407 -32.29 -7.06 1.30
C PRO A 407 -33.79 -7.43 1.27
N ARG A 408 -34.60 -6.59 0.61
CA ARG A 408 -36.06 -6.82 0.49
C ARG A 408 -36.41 -7.98 -0.44
N GLU A 409 -35.54 -8.24 -1.39
CA GLU A 409 -35.58 -9.34 -2.35
C GLU A 409 -34.18 -9.98 -2.35
N PRO A 410 -34.05 -11.28 -2.71
CA PRO A 410 -32.75 -11.93 -2.75
C PRO A 410 -31.87 -11.25 -3.81
N LEU A 411 -30.62 -10.94 -3.47
CA LEU A 411 -29.62 -10.36 -4.36
C LEU A 411 -29.54 -11.13 -5.70
N GLN A 412 -29.67 -10.43 -6.83
CA GLN A 412 -29.69 -11.00 -8.19
C GLN A 412 -28.52 -10.46 -9.04
N PRO A 413 -27.94 -11.25 -9.96
CA PRO A 413 -26.78 -10.82 -10.73
C PRO A 413 -27.05 -9.51 -11.48
N ALA A 414 -26.12 -8.56 -11.40
CA ALA A 414 -26.26 -7.27 -12.06
C ALA A 414 -26.22 -7.40 -13.59
N PHE A 415 -27.39 -7.43 -14.24
CA PHE A 415 -27.53 -7.35 -15.70
C PHE A 415 -27.58 -5.88 -16.14
N GLY A 416 -26.79 -5.53 -17.15
CA GLY A 416 -26.68 -4.15 -17.66
C GLY A 416 -25.27 -3.56 -17.53
N LEU A 417 -25.22 -2.23 -17.55
CA LEU A 417 -24.02 -1.38 -17.56
C LEU A 417 -23.73 -0.88 -16.14
N THR A 418 -22.47 -0.92 -15.69
CA THR A 418 -22.08 -0.37 -14.38
C THR A 418 -22.01 1.16 -14.43
N ALA A 419 -22.03 1.78 -13.24
CA ALA A 419 -21.83 3.21 -13.08
C ALA A 419 -20.46 3.66 -13.68
N ILE A 420 -20.37 4.92 -14.08
CA ILE A 420 -19.26 5.42 -14.92
C ILE A 420 -17.93 5.52 -14.15
N GLU A 421 -18.02 5.64 -12.83
CA GLU A 421 -16.91 5.59 -11.88
C GLU A 421 -16.23 4.21 -11.75
N ASP A 422 -16.76 3.18 -12.45
CA ASP A 422 -16.27 1.78 -12.47
C ASP A 422 -15.67 1.37 -13.82
N TRP A 423 -15.52 2.32 -14.75
CA TRP A 423 -15.03 2.07 -16.09
C TRP A 423 -13.50 2.16 -16.10
N SER A 424 -12.83 1.23 -16.78
CA SER A 424 -11.37 1.22 -16.84
C SER A 424 -10.87 2.46 -17.59
N ILE A 425 -9.99 3.22 -16.95
CA ILE A 425 -9.47 4.49 -17.47
C ILE A 425 -8.07 4.28 -18.04
N THR A 426 -7.87 4.57 -19.32
CA THR A 426 -6.54 4.83 -19.90
C THR A 426 -6.35 6.32 -20.11
N ASN A 427 -5.18 6.84 -19.76
CA ASN A 427 -4.83 8.26 -19.80
C ASN A 427 -3.39 8.36 -20.34
N TYR A 428 -3.24 8.67 -21.63
CA TYR A 428 -1.95 8.63 -22.31
C TYR A 428 -0.99 9.68 -21.73
N ASN A 429 0.23 9.25 -21.38
CA ASN A 429 1.24 10.03 -20.66
C ASN A 429 0.72 10.73 -19.38
N SER A 430 -0.39 10.26 -18.81
CA SER A 430 -1.16 10.93 -17.76
C SER A 430 -1.46 12.42 -18.06
N ALA A 431 -1.60 12.78 -19.33
CA ALA A 431 -1.65 14.17 -19.79
C ALA A 431 -2.92 14.93 -19.34
N LEU A 432 -3.98 14.21 -18.97
CA LEU A 432 -5.27 14.75 -18.58
C LEU A 432 -5.55 14.54 -17.08
N SER A 433 -6.18 15.53 -16.44
CA SER A 433 -6.82 15.34 -15.14
C SER A 433 -8.17 14.66 -15.39
N ILE A 434 -8.24 13.35 -15.12
CA ILE A 434 -9.46 12.55 -15.18
C ILE A 434 -9.89 12.25 -13.75
N ARG A 435 -11.04 12.78 -13.33
CA ARG A 435 -11.46 12.76 -11.92
C ARG A 435 -12.96 12.59 -11.77
N ARG A 436 -13.39 12.13 -10.58
CA ARG A 436 -14.79 12.13 -10.19
C ARG A 436 -15.26 13.57 -9.93
N GLY A 437 -16.34 13.96 -10.60
CA GLY A 437 -17.01 15.25 -10.43
C GLY A 437 -18.41 15.10 -9.82
N PRO A 438 -19.05 16.21 -9.40
CA PRO A 438 -20.37 16.18 -8.78
C PRO A 438 -21.42 15.52 -9.70
N PRO A 439 -22.46 14.88 -9.14
CA PRO A 439 -23.49 14.24 -9.94
C PRO A 439 -24.25 15.27 -10.79
N ARG A 440 -24.73 14.84 -11.96
CA ARG A 440 -25.43 15.71 -12.93
C ARG A 440 -26.66 16.41 -12.33
N ALA A 441 -27.33 15.75 -11.39
CA ALA A 441 -28.44 16.26 -10.60
C ALA A 441 -28.35 15.73 -9.16
N PRO A 442 -28.97 16.38 -8.15
CA PRO A 442 -29.01 15.87 -6.78
C PRO A 442 -29.56 14.44 -6.71
N GLY A 443 -28.83 13.53 -6.06
CA GLY A 443 -29.19 12.11 -5.98
C GLY A 443 -28.91 11.27 -7.24
N GLY A 444 -28.27 11.84 -8.27
CA GLY A 444 -27.77 11.09 -9.44
C GLY A 444 -26.40 10.44 -9.19
N GLY A 445 -25.93 9.65 -10.16
CA GLY A 445 -24.60 9.03 -10.12
C GLY A 445 -23.45 10.02 -10.31
N THR A 446 -22.24 9.64 -9.91
CA THR A 446 -21.04 10.47 -10.02
C THR A 446 -20.74 10.78 -11.49
N SER A 447 -20.24 11.99 -11.78
CA SER A 447 -19.73 12.29 -13.12
C SER A 447 -18.23 11.97 -13.21
N ILE A 448 -17.72 11.75 -14.42
CA ILE A 448 -16.28 11.82 -14.70
C ILE A 448 -16.01 13.13 -15.43
N GLU A 449 -15.19 14.00 -14.83
CA GLU A 449 -14.62 15.18 -15.49
C GLU A 449 -13.25 14.84 -16.08
N VAL A 450 -12.99 15.35 -17.28
CA VAL A 450 -11.73 15.28 -18.03
C VAL A 450 -11.31 16.71 -18.37
N ARG A 451 -10.12 17.12 -17.93
CA ARG A 451 -9.59 18.48 -18.06
C ARG A 451 -8.11 18.45 -18.42
N ARG A 452 -7.61 19.49 -19.11
CA ARG A 452 -6.16 19.76 -19.28
C ARG A 452 -5.81 21.06 -18.57
N GLN A 453 -4.68 21.08 -17.85
CA GLN A 453 -4.18 22.27 -17.12
C GLN A 453 -2.77 22.73 -17.54
N GLY A 454 -2.05 21.97 -18.37
CA GLY A 454 -0.77 22.36 -18.96
C GLY A 454 -0.87 22.70 -20.44
N GLU A 455 0.26 23.03 -21.07
CA GLU A 455 0.34 23.39 -22.49
C GLU A 455 -0.24 22.33 -23.44
N LYS A 456 -0.48 22.71 -24.71
CA LYS A 456 -0.96 21.79 -25.72
C LYS A 456 0.08 20.68 -25.95
N THR A 457 -0.35 19.46 -25.68
CA THR A 457 0.35 18.21 -26.00
C THR A 457 -0.64 17.26 -26.68
N ASP A 458 -0.15 16.13 -27.15
CA ASP A 458 -0.95 15.01 -27.65
C ASP A 458 -1.75 14.39 -26.48
N THR A 459 -3.08 14.30 -26.58
CA THR A 459 -3.94 13.82 -25.48
C THR A 459 -4.88 12.70 -25.93
N SER A 460 -4.53 11.47 -25.58
CA SER A 460 -5.35 10.29 -25.84
C SER A 460 -5.91 9.70 -24.53
N PHE A 461 -7.18 9.33 -24.51
CA PHE A 461 -7.78 8.65 -23.35
C PHE A 461 -8.89 7.67 -23.74
N THR A 462 -9.21 6.75 -22.83
CA THR A 462 -10.42 5.95 -22.94
C THR A 462 -11.03 5.69 -21.57
N LEU A 463 -12.34 5.90 -21.45
CA LEU A 463 -13.17 5.31 -20.40
C LEU A 463 -13.87 4.10 -21.05
N ALA A 464 -13.53 2.88 -20.66
CA ALA A 464 -14.14 1.67 -21.21
C ALA A 464 -15.02 0.95 -20.18
N SER A 465 -16.25 0.66 -20.55
CA SER A 465 -17.18 -0.06 -19.70
C SER A 465 -16.75 -1.52 -19.52
N PRO A 466 -17.24 -2.18 -18.46
CA PRO A 466 -17.36 -3.63 -18.45
C PRO A 466 -18.15 -4.13 -19.66
N ALA A 467 -17.94 -5.40 -20.03
CA ALA A 467 -18.76 -6.06 -21.05
C ALA A 467 -20.21 -6.22 -20.54
N VAL A 468 -21.16 -5.59 -21.23
CA VAL A 468 -22.60 -5.78 -21.05
C VAL A 468 -23.01 -7.01 -21.84
N SER A 469 -23.75 -7.94 -21.23
CA SER A 469 -24.20 -9.17 -21.90
C SER A 469 -25.37 -8.85 -22.83
N VAL A 470 -25.35 -9.36 -24.06
CA VAL A 470 -26.33 -9.04 -25.10
C VAL A 470 -26.81 -10.30 -25.82
N GLN A 471 -27.97 -10.19 -26.44
CA GLN A 471 -28.59 -11.22 -27.26
C GLN A 471 -28.42 -10.84 -28.73
N ALA A 472 -27.76 -11.70 -29.52
CA ALA A 472 -27.62 -11.51 -30.96
C ALA A 472 -28.99 -11.29 -31.64
N GLY A 473 -29.09 -10.26 -32.49
CA GLY A 473 -30.33 -9.85 -33.15
C GLY A 473 -31.28 -8.98 -32.32
N ALA A 474 -31.03 -8.77 -31.03
CA ALA A 474 -31.82 -7.85 -30.20
C ALA A 474 -31.40 -6.38 -30.39
N THR A 475 -32.32 -5.45 -30.10
CA THR A 475 -32.10 -4.00 -30.24
C THR A 475 -31.98 -3.33 -28.87
N TYR A 476 -31.02 -2.42 -28.77
CA TYR A 476 -30.60 -1.71 -27.56
C TYR A 476 -30.73 -0.20 -27.72
N GLN A 477 -31.11 0.46 -26.63
CA GLN A 477 -31.11 1.91 -26.49
C GLN A 477 -29.93 2.32 -25.60
N ILE A 478 -28.92 2.90 -26.24
CA ILE A 478 -27.69 3.33 -25.61
C ILE A 478 -27.75 4.84 -25.41
N ALA A 479 -27.33 5.33 -24.25
CA ALA A 479 -27.31 6.76 -23.98
C ALA A 479 -26.16 7.19 -23.06
N ILE A 480 -25.82 8.48 -23.10
CA ILE A 480 -24.85 9.11 -22.20
C ILE A 480 -25.21 10.59 -22.03
N TRP A 481 -25.09 11.13 -20.82
CA TRP A 481 -25.05 12.58 -20.65
C TRP A 481 -23.62 13.08 -20.75
N SER A 482 -23.41 14.13 -21.56
CA SER A 482 -22.12 14.80 -21.69
C SER A 482 -22.27 16.31 -21.61
N ARG A 483 -21.27 16.99 -21.03
CA ARG A 483 -21.01 18.42 -21.27
C ARG A 483 -19.59 18.57 -21.80
N HIS A 484 -19.36 19.52 -22.69
CA HIS A 484 -18.03 19.77 -23.26
C HIS A 484 -17.89 21.18 -23.85
N THR A 485 -16.67 21.73 -23.81
CA THR A 485 -16.31 23.04 -24.40
C THR A 485 -15.96 22.97 -25.89
N MET A 486 -15.61 21.78 -26.39
CA MET A 486 -14.97 21.55 -27.69
C MET A 486 -15.88 20.82 -28.71
N ASP A 487 -15.46 20.73 -29.97
CA ASP A 487 -16.26 20.07 -31.03
C ASP A 487 -15.91 18.60 -31.19
N LEU A 488 -16.81 17.72 -30.74
CA LEU A 488 -16.60 16.27 -30.70
C LEU A 488 -17.17 15.53 -31.93
N ARG A 489 -17.71 16.23 -32.93
CA ARG A 489 -18.24 15.61 -34.17
C ARG A 489 -17.19 14.86 -35.00
N ARG A 490 -15.91 15.04 -34.68
CA ARG A 490 -14.78 14.30 -35.27
C ARG A 490 -13.90 13.60 -34.23
N ALA A 491 -14.33 13.51 -32.97
CA ALA A 491 -13.59 12.85 -31.89
C ALA A 491 -13.27 11.37 -32.21
N GLY A 492 -12.00 11.05 -32.41
CA GLY A 492 -11.52 9.73 -32.84
C GLY A 492 -11.91 9.39 -34.29
N SER A 493 -11.47 10.20 -35.26
CA SER A 493 -11.59 9.88 -36.71
C SER A 493 -10.25 9.58 -37.41
N GLY A 494 -9.18 9.37 -36.64
CA GLY A 494 -7.90 8.84 -37.12
C GLY A 494 -7.66 7.41 -36.63
N GLU A 495 -6.43 6.92 -36.77
CA GLU A 495 -5.99 5.69 -36.10
C GLU A 495 -5.80 5.96 -34.61
N GLY A 496 -6.72 5.48 -33.76
CA GLY A 496 -6.68 5.68 -32.32
C GLY A 496 -8.00 5.34 -31.62
N PRO A 497 -8.11 5.54 -30.29
CA PRO A 497 -9.37 5.40 -29.58
C PRO A 497 -10.46 6.35 -30.10
N SER A 498 -11.72 5.94 -29.95
CA SER A 498 -12.91 6.72 -30.30
C SER A 498 -14.12 6.35 -29.45
N GLY A 499 -14.97 7.34 -29.18
CA GLY A 499 -16.25 7.14 -28.50
C GLY A 499 -17.15 6.21 -29.31
N SER A 500 -17.48 5.04 -28.76
CA SER A 500 -18.05 3.94 -29.54
C SER A 500 -18.69 2.83 -28.70
N VAL A 501 -19.42 1.93 -29.35
CA VAL A 501 -19.88 0.65 -28.82
C VAL A 501 -19.32 -0.47 -29.71
N ARG A 502 -18.62 -1.42 -29.11
CA ARG A 502 -18.02 -2.57 -29.79
C ARG A 502 -18.68 -3.87 -29.33
N TRP A 503 -19.24 -4.62 -30.27
CA TRP A 503 -19.78 -5.96 -30.07
C TRP A 503 -18.65 -6.98 -29.93
N LEU A 504 -18.86 -8.00 -29.10
CA LEU A 504 -17.91 -9.07 -28.84
C LEU A 504 -18.58 -10.45 -28.98
N ASP A 505 -17.84 -11.44 -29.45
CA ASP A 505 -18.24 -12.85 -29.49
C ASP A 505 -18.25 -13.51 -28.10
N GLY A 506 -18.48 -14.83 -28.05
CA GLY A 506 -18.48 -15.61 -26.81
C GLY A 506 -17.08 -15.80 -26.18
N GLN A 507 -16.02 -15.42 -26.87
CA GLN A 507 -14.61 -15.49 -26.48
C GLN A 507 -14.04 -14.10 -26.13
N GLY A 508 -14.79 -13.02 -26.40
CA GLY A 508 -14.39 -11.63 -26.16
C GLY A 508 -13.72 -10.94 -27.36
N HIS A 509 -13.68 -11.55 -28.55
CA HIS A 509 -13.12 -10.91 -29.75
C HIS A 509 -14.10 -9.91 -30.38
N PRO A 510 -13.61 -8.81 -30.99
CA PRO A 510 -14.45 -7.85 -31.70
C PRO A 510 -15.25 -8.45 -32.87
N LEU A 511 -16.56 -8.23 -32.88
CA LEU A 511 -17.44 -8.52 -34.00
C LEU A 511 -17.68 -7.27 -34.85
N GLY A 512 -16.89 -7.15 -35.92
CA GLY A 512 -16.97 -6.04 -36.88
C GLY A 512 -16.45 -4.70 -36.34
N ASP A 513 -16.78 -3.64 -37.07
CA ASP A 513 -16.34 -2.29 -36.73
C ASP A 513 -17.07 -1.71 -35.51
N PRO A 514 -16.38 -0.94 -34.65
CA PRO A 514 -17.00 -0.30 -33.50
C PRO A 514 -17.98 0.80 -33.95
N VAL A 515 -19.22 0.76 -33.44
CA VAL A 515 -20.25 1.74 -33.82
C VAL A 515 -20.04 3.04 -33.04
N ARG A 516 -19.75 4.12 -33.76
CA ARG A 516 -19.33 5.40 -33.18
C ARG A 516 -20.48 6.15 -32.49
N LEU A 517 -20.16 6.82 -31.37
CA LEU A 517 -21.02 7.78 -30.68
C LEU A 517 -20.61 9.21 -31.05
N ASP A 518 -21.44 9.92 -31.82
CA ASP A 518 -21.26 11.36 -32.06
C ASP A 518 -21.77 12.17 -30.85
N LEU A 519 -20.85 12.79 -30.11
CA LEU A 519 -21.15 13.62 -28.95
C LEU A 519 -21.53 15.06 -29.32
N GLY A 520 -21.47 15.43 -30.61
CA GLY A 520 -21.88 16.71 -31.16
C GLY A 520 -20.87 17.85 -30.96
N GLY A 521 -21.23 19.04 -31.47
CA GLY A 521 -20.46 20.27 -31.26
C GLY A 521 -20.62 20.83 -29.83
N PRO A 522 -19.85 21.88 -29.46
CA PRO A 522 -19.70 22.37 -28.10
C PRO A 522 -21.01 22.49 -27.32
N CYS A 523 -21.02 22.00 -26.08
CA CYS A 523 -22.18 22.04 -25.20
C CYS A 523 -21.74 22.10 -23.71
N PRO A 524 -21.48 23.29 -23.14
CA PRO A 524 -21.09 23.42 -21.74
C PRO A 524 -22.24 23.10 -20.75
N GLN A 525 -23.47 22.93 -21.26
CA GLN A 525 -24.60 22.38 -20.51
C GLN A 525 -24.72 20.88 -20.76
N TRP A 526 -25.20 20.13 -19.77
CA TRP A 526 -25.44 18.70 -19.89
C TRP A 526 -26.45 18.39 -21.02
N ARG A 527 -26.00 17.65 -22.04
CA ARG A 527 -26.81 17.14 -23.15
C ARG A 527 -26.77 15.61 -23.16
N GLN A 528 -27.92 14.98 -23.36
CA GLN A 528 -27.99 13.53 -23.57
C GLN A 528 -27.76 13.19 -25.05
N THR A 529 -26.85 12.27 -25.33
CA THR A 529 -26.68 11.61 -26.62
C THR A 529 -27.38 10.24 -26.56
N HIS A 530 -28.07 9.86 -27.63
CA HIS A 530 -28.80 8.59 -27.75
C HIS A 530 -28.39 7.86 -29.03
N LEU A 531 -28.37 6.53 -28.98
CA LEU A 531 -28.03 5.66 -30.09
C LEU A 531 -28.83 4.35 -30.00
N THR A 532 -29.60 4.02 -31.04
CA THR A 532 -30.31 2.74 -31.15
C THR A 532 -29.50 1.77 -32.00
N LEU A 533 -29.08 0.62 -31.46
CA LEU A 533 -28.31 -0.39 -32.20
C LEU A 533 -28.93 -1.78 -32.09
N THR A 534 -28.78 -2.60 -33.14
CA THR A 534 -29.10 -4.03 -33.10
C THR A 534 -27.81 -4.83 -33.01
N ALA A 535 -27.74 -5.81 -32.09
CA ALA A 535 -26.58 -6.66 -31.91
C ALA A 535 -26.40 -7.60 -33.12
N PRO A 536 -25.19 -7.74 -33.68
CA PRO A 536 -24.96 -8.61 -34.84
C PRO A 536 -25.08 -10.10 -34.48
N PRO A 537 -25.24 -10.99 -35.48
CA PRO A 537 -25.16 -12.44 -35.27
C PRO A 537 -23.88 -12.85 -34.53
N GLY A 538 -23.99 -13.71 -33.53
CA GLY A 538 -22.87 -14.17 -32.71
C GLY A 538 -22.47 -13.24 -31.55
N ALA A 539 -23.06 -12.04 -31.43
CA ALA A 539 -22.78 -11.15 -30.30
C ALA A 539 -23.30 -11.72 -28.97
N HIS A 540 -22.37 -11.91 -28.02
CA HIS A 540 -22.64 -12.35 -26.65
C HIS A 540 -22.45 -11.20 -25.65
N SER A 541 -21.60 -10.23 -25.95
CA SER A 541 -21.46 -9.01 -25.14
C SER A 541 -21.13 -7.76 -25.98
N ALA A 542 -21.13 -6.61 -25.32
CA ALA A 542 -20.75 -5.32 -25.89
C ALA A 542 -19.99 -4.47 -24.87
N VAL A 543 -19.00 -3.71 -25.32
CA VAL A 543 -18.27 -2.73 -24.52
C VAL A 543 -18.54 -1.33 -25.06
N MET A 544 -18.97 -0.43 -24.18
CA MET A 544 -19.14 0.99 -24.45
C MET A 544 -17.84 1.73 -24.11
N ARG A 545 -17.45 2.71 -24.93
CA ARG A 545 -16.21 3.48 -24.76
C ARG A 545 -16.47 4.96 -24.95
N PHE A 546 -15.86 5.78 -24.10
CA PHE A 546 -15.70 7.22 -24.29
C PHE A 546 -14.22 7.57 -24.37
N GLY A 547 -13.92 8.79 -24.81
CA GLY A 547 -12.55 9.23 -25.07
C GLY A 547 -12.12 9.01 -26.52
N TRP A 548 -10.99 9.62 -26.86
CA TRP A 548 -10.47 9.71 -28.21
C TRP A 548 -9.00 10.09 -28.20
N ASP A 549 -8.38 9.97 -29.38
CA ASP A 549 -7.02 10.41 -29.69
C ASP A 549 -6.97 11.88 -30.14
N TYR A 550 -7.92 12.27 -30.99
CA TYR A 550 -8.02 13.59 -31.61
C TYR A 550 -9.49 14.06 -31.61
N PRO A 551 -9.82 15.33 -31.35
CA PRO A 551 -8.90 16.46 -31.10
C PRO A 551 -8.33 16.49 -29.68
N ASP A 552 -7.15 17.09 -29.54
CA ASP A 552 -6.50 17.29 -28.24
C ASP A 552 -7.38 18.13 -27.31
N ILE A 553 -7.45 17.75 -26.03
CA ILE A 553 -8.05 18.55 -24.96
C ILE A 553 -6.97 19.52 -24.46
N VAL A 554 -7.14 20.83 -24.69
CA VAL A 554 -6.13 21.85 -24.36
C VAL A 554 -6.47 22.60 -23.07
N ALA A 555 -5.53 23.43 -22.58
CA ALA A 555 -5.75 24.24 -21.38
C ALA A 555 -7.02 25.10 -21.50
N GLY A 556 -7.95 24.92 -20.56
CA GLY A 556 -9.26 25.58 -20.55
C GLY A 556 -10.40 24.78 -21.19
N ASP A 557 -10.11 23.67 -21.88
CA ASP A 557 -11.15 22.72 -22.26
C ASP A 557 -11.57 21.85 -21.06
N GLU A 558 -12.87 21.56 -21.04
CA GLU A 558 -13.49 20.64 -20.11
C GLU A 558 -14.43 19.72 -20.88
N VAL A 559 -14.37 18.43 -20.56
CA VAL A 559 -15.35 17.41 -20.94
C VAL A 559 -15.82 16.75 -19.66
N ALA A 560 -17.11 16.42 -19.54
CA ALA A 560 -17.59 15.55 -18.47
C ALA A 560 -18.70 14.60 -18.96
N PHE A 561 -18.76 13.43 -18.34
CA PHE A 561 -19.67 12.33 -18.65
C PHE A 561 -20.46 11.90 -17.40
N ALA A 562 -21.75 11.59 -17.55
CA ALA A 562 -22.62 11.13 -16.45
C ALA A 562 -23.76 10.23 -16.96
N ASP A 563 -24.34 9.44 -16.06
CA ASP A 563 -25.54 8.61 -16.30
C ASP A 563 -25.54 7.82 -17.65
N PRO A 564 -24.52 7.00 -17.96
CA PRO A 564 -24.52 6.16 -19.16
C PRO A 564 -25.59 5.05 -19.05
N ARG A 565 -26.08 4.57 -20.21
CA ARG A 565 -27.11 3.54 -20.31
C ARG A 565 -26.87 2.58 -21.48
N PHE A 566 -27.31 1.34 -21.31
CA PHE A 566 -27.28 0.28 -22.31
C PHE A 566 -28.55 -0.58 -22.14
N ASP A 567 -29.69 0.00 -22.48
CA ASP A 567 -31.01 -0.54 -22.13
C ASP A 567 -31.50 -1.50 -23.23
N GLY A 568 -31.79 -2.76 -22.91
CA GLY A 568 -32.35 -3.72 -23.89
C GLY A 568 -32.43 -5.15 -23.35
N PRO A 569 -32.78 -6.15 -24.19
CA PRO A 569 -32.89 -7.54 -23.76
C PRO A 569 -31.53 -8.10 -23.32
N HIS A 570 -31.44 -8.65 -22.12
CA HIS A 570 -30.28 -9.44 -21.69
C HIS A 570 -30.64 -10.92 -21.74
N PRO A 571 -29.72 -11.81 -22.17
CA PRO A 571 -30.02 -13.24 -22.26
C PRO A 571 -30.27 -13.84 -20.87
N GLU A 572 -31.48 -14.34 -20.62
CA GLU A 572 -31.86 -15.05 -19.38
C GLU A 572 -30.93 -16.25 -19.11
N SER A 573 -30.49 -16.91 -20.17
CA SER A 573 -29.50 -17.99 -20.13
C SER A 573 -28.07 -17.45 -20.12
N GLY A 574 -27.69 -16.76 -19.04
CA GLY A 574 -26.33 -16.28 -18.82
C GLY A 574 -25.97 -16.31 -17.35
N THR A 575 -25.06 -17.20 -16.93
CA THR A 575 -24.53 -17.26 -15.57
C THR A 575 -23.56 -16.11 -15.32
N ARG A 576 -24.06 -14.87 -15.31
CA ARG A 576 -23.36 -13.77 -14.63
C ARG A 576 -23.17 -14.18 -13.18
N PRO A 577 -21.95 -14.06 -12.62
CA PRO A 577 -21.79 -14.25 -11.20
C PRO A 577 -22.66 -13.25 -10.44
N ASN A 578 -23.23 -13.71 -9.33
CA ASN A 578 -24.06 -12.88 -8.46
C ASN A 578 -23.14 -11.97 -7.61
N LEU A 579 -22.56 -10.97 -8.27
CA LEU A 579 -21.56 -10.06 -7.75
C LEU A 579 -22.16 -8.69 -7.49
N HIS A 580 -22.03 -8.24 -6.25
CA HIS A 580 -22.42 -6.92 -5.78
C HIS A 580 -21.24 -6.19 -5.16
N ARG A 581 -21.43 -4.90 -4.90
CA ARG A 581 -20.50 -4.08 -4.13
C ARG A 581 -21.24 -3.18 -3.15
N VAL A 582 -20.61 -2.91 -2.02
CA VAL A 582 -21.11 -1.92 -1.06
C VAL A 582 -20.08 -0.80 -0.92
N LEU A 583 -20.49 0.40 -1.30
CA LEU A 583 -19.72 1.62 -1.12
C LEU A 583 -20.23 2.33 0.13
N VAL A 584 -19.35 2.58 1.10
CA VAL A 584 -19.64 3.34 2.32
C VAL A 584 -18.82 4.62 2.32
N LYS A 585 -19.47 5.73 2.66
CA LYS A 585 -18.86 7.04 2.86
C LYS A 585 -19.19 7.53 4.26
N ALA A 586 -18.23 8.18 4.91
CA ALA A 586 -18.40 8.79 6.23
C ALA A 586 -17.27 9.77 6.50
N HIS A 587 -17.47 10.74 7.39
CA HIS A 587 -16.38 11.52 8.00
C HIS A 587 -16.19 11.16 9.47
N ASP A 588 -14.95 11.25 9.95
CA ASP A 588 -14.69 11.31 11.39
C ASP A 588 -15.22 12.62 11.97
N PHE A 589 -15.17 12.78 13.29
CA PHE A 589 -15.57 14.04 13.91
C PHE A 589 -14.62 15.20 13.54
N ALA A 590 -13.33 14.96 13.26
CA ALA A 590 -12.37 16.00 12.87
C ALA A 590 -12.65 16.61 11.48
N GLY A 591 -13.33 15.87 10.60
CA GLY A 591 -13.64 16.22 9.22
C GLY A 591 -12.89 15.40 8.16
N ASN A 592 -12.09 14.40 8.54
CA ASN A 592 -11.41 13.49 7.62
C ASN A 592 -12.45 12.54 7.00
N ALA A 593 -12.64 12.63 5.68
CA ALA A 593 -13.62 11.83 4.96
C ALA A 593 -13.01 10.52 4.43
N CYS A 594 -13.75 9.43 4.58
CA CYS A 594 -13.48 8.14 3.95
C CYS A 594 -14.49 7.85 2.82
N GLU A 595 -14.02 7.16 1.79
CA GLU A 595 -14.86 6.41 0.85
C GLU A 595 -14.24 5.01 0.72
N GLN A 596 -14.99 3.97 1.11
CA GLN A 596 -14.50 2.60 1.18
C GLN A 596 -15.47 1.63 0.51
N LEU A 597 -14.90 0.66 -0.19
CA LEU A 597 -15.61 -0.32 -1.01
C LEU A 597 -15.28 -1.71 -0.51
N TRP A 598 -16.28 -2.59 -0.43
CA TRP A 598 -16.08 -4.04 -0.40
C TRP A 598 -16.97 -4.73 -1.43
N TRP A 599 -16.61 -5.96 -1.77
CA TRP A 599 -17.32 -6.78 -2.76
C TRP A 599 -18.08 -7.92 -2.11
N ILE A 600 -19.19 -8.32 -2.72
CA ILE A 600 -20.02 -9.44 -2.27
C ILE A 600 -20.19 -10.42 -3.42
N SER A 601 -19.72 -11.65 -3.25
CA SER A 601 -19.96 -12.76 -4.17
C SER A 601 -20.99 -13.72 -3.56
N VAL A 602 -22.19 -13.75 -4.13
CA VAL A 602 -23.29 -14.63 -3.71
C VAL A 602 -23.23 -15.92 -4.51
N GLN A 603 -22.29 -16.78 -4.15
CA GLN A 603 -22.16 -18.13 -4.68
C GLN A 603 -21.45 -19.07 -3.67
N PRO A 604 -21.79 -20.37 -3.63
CA PRO A 604 -21.21 -21.30 -2.67
C PRO A 604 -19.67 -21.40 -2.75
N PRO A 605 -19.01 -21.82 -1.65
CA PRO A 605 -17.56 -22.00 -1.61
C PRO A 605 -17.05 -22.99 -2.67
N PRO A 606 -15.74 -22.99 -2.98
CA PRO A 606 -15.10 -24.08 -3.72
C PRO A 606 -15.23 -25.39 -2.94
N ALA A 607 -15.42 -26.51 -3.64
CA ALA A 607 -15.52 -27.84 -3.03
C ALA A 607 -14.15 -28.49 -2.74
N SER A 608 -13.09 -27.93 -3.31
CA SER A 608 -11.70 -28.39 -3.25
C SER A 608 -10.75 -27.28 -3.70
N GLY A 609 -9.45 -27.42 -3.45
CA GLY A 609 -8.44 -26.37 -3.69
C GLY A 609 -8.36 -25.33 -2.57
N VAL A 610 -9.15 -25.46 -1.51
CA VAL A 610 -9.28 -24.42 -0.47
C VAL A 610 -7.99 -24.31 0.32
N THR A 611 -7.38 -23.13 0.30
CA THR A 611 -6.10 -22.85 0.97
C THR A 611 -6.29 -22.14 2.31
N SER A 612 -5.39 -22.39 3.26
CA SER A 612 -5.33 -21.65 4.53
C SER A 612 -3.94 -21.69 5.14
N VAL A 613 -3.50 -20.60 5.77
CA VAL A 613 -2.19 -20.52 6.44
C VAL A 613 -2.28 -21.07 7.86
N ARG A 614 -1.39 -22.01 8.22
CA ARG A 614 -1.22 -22.52 9.59
C ARG A 614 -0.40 -21.53 10.43
N ASP A 615 -0.50 -21.61 11.76
CA ASP A 615 0.12 -20.69 12.71
C ASP A 615 1.66 -20.60 12.64
N ASP A 616 2.33 -21.62 12.10
CA ASP A 616 3.77 -21.64 11.82
C ASP A 616 4.15 -21.18 10.39
N GLY A 617 3.18 -20.71 9.59
CA GLY A 617 3.38 -20.22 8.22
C GLY A 617 3.38 -21.30 7.13
N VAL A 618 3.14 -22.58 7.47
CA VAL A 618 2.92 -23.63 6.45
C VAL A 618 1.56 -23.42 5.77
N ILE A 619 1.52 -23.55 4.44
CA ILE A 619 0.28 -23.50 3.68
C ILE A 619 -0.44 -24.86 3.75
N LEU A 620 -1.75 -24.84 4.01
CA LEU A 620 -2.61 -26.00 3.89
C LEU A 620 -3.42 -25.89 2.59
N VAL A 621 -3.69 -27.00 1.92
CA VAL A 621 -4.65 -27.11 0.83
C VAL A 621 -5.61 -28.26 1.13
N ASP A 622 -6.91 -27.99 1.13
CA ASP A 622 -7.97 -28.91 1.55
C ASP A 622 -7.70 -29.49 2.97
N GLY A 623 -7.12 -28.65 3.84
CA GLY A 623 -6.70 -28.98 5.21
C GLY A 623 -5.40 -29.78 5.33
N GLN A 624 -4.83 -30.28 4.22
CA GLN A 624 -3.56 -31.02 4.24
C GLN A 624 -2.36 -30.08 4.08
N PRO A 625 -1.28 -30.24 4.85
CA PRO A 625 -0.12 -29.37 4.74
C PRO A 625 0.67 -29.64 3.46
N LEU A 626 1.08 -28.56 2.80
CA LEU A 626 1.86 -28.55 1.57
C LEU A 626 3.15 -27.76 1.81
N PHE A 627 4.29 -28.33 1.41
CA PHE A 627 5.51 -27.56 1.16
C PHE A 627 5.63 -27.37 -0.36
N PRO A 628 5.39 -26.15 -0.89
CA PRO A 628 5.55 -25.90 -2.32
C PRO A 628 6.97 -26.20 -2.80
N ILE A 629 7.06 -26.94 -3.89
CA ILE A 629 8.27 -27.24 -4.66
C ILE A 629 7.89 -26.88 -6.09
N GLY A 630 8.25 -25.67 -6.52
CA GLY A 630 7.70 -25.06 -7.73
C GLY A 630 8.70 -24.50 -8.72
N LEU A 631 8.20 -24.20 -9.92
CA LEU A 631 9.01 -23.72 -11.03
C LEU A 631 8.31 -22.56 -11.75
N TYR A 632 9.06 -21.50 -12.04
CA TYR A 632 8.54 -20.28 -12.66
C TYR A 632 8.45 -20.36 -14.19
N SER A 633 7.55 -19.55 -14.75
CA SER A 633 7.31 -19.39 -16.20
C SER A 633 7.23 -20.72 -16.95
N VAL A 634 6.31 -21.59 -16.53
CA VAL A 634 6.07 -22.89 -17.20
C VAL A 634 5.15 -22.67 -18.42
N TRP A 635 5.58 -23.11 -19.60
CA TRP A 635 4.78 -23.05 -20.84
C TRP A 635 5.14 -24.15 -21.85
N LYS A 636 4.33 -24.29 -22.91
CA LYS A 636 4.58 -25.16 -24.07
C LYS A 636 5.93 -24.81 -24.73
N ARG A 637 6.77 -25.81 -25.00
CA ARG A 637 8.10 -25.65 -25.62
C ARG A 637 8.44 -26.83 -26.52
N GLU A 638 9.32 -26.60 -27.50
CA GLU A 638 9.76 -27.64 -28.45
C GLU A 638 10.25 -28.91 -27.74
N HIS A 639 11.02 -28.79 -26.65
CA HIS A 639 11.54 -29.94 -25.91
C HIS A 639 10.48 -30.76 -25.18
N ASN A 640 9.33 -30.17 -24.80
CA ASN A 640 8.17 -30.91 -24.28
C ASN A 640 7.17 -31.30 -25.38
N GLY A 641 7.46 -31.01 -26.65
CA GLY A 641 6.59 -31.25 -27.80
C GLY A 641 5.45 -30.23 -27.94
N ASN A 642 5.54 -29.09 -27.24
CA ASN A 642 4.49 -28.08 -27.11
C ASN A 642 3.18 -28.63 -26.50
N ASP A 643 3.30 -29.51 -25.49
CA ASP A 643 2.20 -30.25 -24.87
C ASP A 643 2.28 -30.14 -23.34
N PHE A 644 1.19 -29.71 -22.69
CA PHE A 644 1.17 -29.53 -21.23
C PHE A 644 1.20 -30.85 -20.46
N ASN A 645 0.61 -31.93 -20.98
CA ASN A 645 0.61 -33.23 -20.29
C ASN A 645 2.02 -33.82 -20.22
N ARG A 646 2.81 -33.75 -21.30
CA ARG A 646 4.22 -34.16 -21.33
C ARG A 646 5.07 -33.30 -20.40
N CYS A 647 4.88 -31.98 -20.45
CA CYS A 647 5.55 -31.04 -19.56
C CYS A 647 5.30 -31.40 -18.10
N PHE A 648 4.03 -31.57 -17.71
CA PHE A 648 3.65 -31.77 -16.31
C PHE A 648 3.98 -33.18 -15.82
N THR A 649 3.95 -34.19 -16.69
CA THR A 649 4.50 -35.53 -16.37
C THR A 649 5.95 -35.42 -15.93
N GLU A 650 6.81 -34.74 -16.72
CA GLU A 650 8.23 -34.56 -16.36
C GLU A 650 8.39 -33.77 -15.04
N LEU A 651 7.56 -32.73 -14.81
CA LEU A 651 7.59 -31.96 -13.56
C LEU A 651 7.22 -32.82 -12.34
N ARG A 652 6.21 -33.70 -12.43
CA ARG A 652 5.85 -34.63 -11.35
C ARG A 652 6.92 -35.69 -11.12
N GLU A 653 7.47 -36.28 -12.18
CA GLU A 653 8.60 -37.22 -12.10
C GLU A 653 9.89 -36.59 -11.55
N ALA A 654 10.00 -35.26 -11.61
CA ALA A 654 11.08 -34.47 -11.01
C ALA A 654 10.83 -34.06 -9.55
N GLY A 655 9.65 -34.30 -8.98
CA GLY A 655 9.31 -33.95 -7.59
C GLY A 655 8.58 -32.61 -7.41
N PHE A 656 8.34 -31.83 -8.48
CA PHE A 656 7.59 -30.59 -8.36
C PHE A 656 6.11 -30.85 -8.03
N ASN A 657 5.53 -30.02 -7.18
CA ASN A 657 4.11 -30.05 -6.81
C ASN A 657 3.39 -28.72 -7.11
N THR A 658 4.14 -27.64 -7.43
CA THR A 658 3.62 -26.31 -7.73
C THR A 658 4.17 -25.79 -9.07
N ILE A 659 3.42 -24.97 -9.80
CA ILE A 659 3.85 -24.29 -11.03
C ILE A 659 3.36 -22.84 -11.06
N HIS A 660 4.15 -21.95 -11.65
CA HIS A 660 3.76 -20.56 -11.89
C HIS A 660 3.68 -20.26 -13.40
N THR A 661 2.65 -19.55 -13.83
CA THR A 661 2.52 -19.05 -15.21
C THR A 661 2.20 -17.56 -15.29
N TYR A 662 2.86 -16.89 -16.25
CA TYR A 662 2.60 -15.50 -16.63
C TYR A 662 1.48 -15.35 -17.67
N HIS A 663 0.78 -16.44 -18.02
CA HIS A 663 -0.26 -16.49 -19.05
C HIS A 663 -1.54 -15.76 -18.61
N ALA A 664 -1.54 -14.43 -18.73
CA ALA A 664 -2.63 -13.56 -18.29
C ALA A 664 -3.88 -13.60 -19.20
N GLN A 665 -3.77 -14.14 -20.41
CA GLN A 665 -4.90 -14.35 -21.32
C GLN A 665 -5.76 -15.53 -20.85
N ARG A 666 -7.07 -15.48 -21.08
CA ARG A 666 -8.02 -16.53 -20.66
C ARG A 666 -8.56 -17.30 -21.87
N ASP A 667 -7.61 -17.79 -22.65
CA ASP A 667 -7.79 -18.55 -23.89
C ASP A 667 -7.83 -20.08 -23.64
N ALA A 668 -7.88 -20.85 -24.73
CA ALA A 668 -7.91 -22.31 -24.69
C ALA A 668 -6.60 -22.94 -24.18
N ASP A 669 -5.45 -22.31 -24.37
CA ASP A 669 -4.17 -22.83 -23.86
C ASP A 669 -4.15 -22.78 -22.32
N LEU A 670 -4.72 -21.74 -21.70
CA LEU A 670 -4.84 -21.71 -20.24
C LEU A 670 -5.87 -22.73 -19.71
N GLN A 671 -6.94 -23.02 -20.46
CA GLN A 671 -7.85 -24.10 -20.05
C GLN A 671 -7.17 -25.48 -20.14
N GLU A 672 -6.34 -25.71 -21.16
CA GLU A 672 -5.48 -26.91 -21.23
C GLU A 672 -4.48 -26.95 -20.05
N PHE A 673 -3.87 -25.81 -19.70
CA PHE A 673 -2.97 -25.68 -18.57
C PHE A 673 -3.65 -26.04 -17.23
N TYR A 674 -4.83 -25.48 -16.93
CA TYR A 674 -5.55 -25.82 -15.70
C TYR A 674 -5.96 -27.31 -15.67
N ALA A 675 -6.52 -27.84 -16.76
CA ALA A 675 -6.95 -29.23 -16.84
C ALA A 675 -5.78 -30.23 -16.72
N ALA A 676 -4.64 -29.94 -17.35
CA ALA A 676 -3.43 -30.73 -17.18
C ALA A 676 -2.87 -30.60 -15.74
N ALA A 677 -2.89 -29.41 -15.13
CA ALA A 677 -2.41 -29.22 -13.77
C ALA A 677 -3.25 -30.03 -12.77
N GLU A 678 -4.58 -30.02 -12.90
CA GLU A 678 -5.47 -30.86 -12.11
C GLU A 678 -5.19 -32.36 -12.32
N HIS A 679 -5.10 -32.81 -13.58
CA HIS A 679 -4.82 -34.21 -13.93
C HIS A 679 -3.51 -34.75 -13.31
N HIS A 680 -2.47 -33.92 -13.26
CA HIS A 680 -1.16 -34.26 -12.68
C HIS A 680 -1.05 -33.98 -11.18
N GLY A 681 -2.05 -33.34 -10.56
CA GLY A 681 -2.01 -32.92 -9.15
C GLY A 681 -0.99 -31.80 -8.88
N LEU A 682 -0.77 -30.91 -9.85
CA LEU A 682 0.03 -29.69 -9.70
C LEU A 682 -0.83 -28.54 -9.16
N ARG A 683 -0.20 -27.69 -8.36
CA ARG A 683 -0.81 -26.51 -7.74
C ARG A 683 -0.36 -25.22 -8.45
N VAL A 684 -1.28 -24.34 -8.82
CA VAL A 684 -1.07 -23.23 -9.77
C VAL A 684 -1.00 -21.88 -9.07
N ILE A 685 0.08 -21.15 -9.33
CA ILE A 685 0.23 -19.72 -9.01
C ILE A 685 0.05 -18.92 -10.30
N ILE A 686 -0.88 -17.96 -10.31
CA ILE A 686 -1.26 -17.23 -11.52
C ILE A 686 -1.80 -15.83 -11.21
N ALA A 687 -1.53 -14.88 -12.10
CA ALA A 687 -2.08 -13.53 -11.99
C ALA A 687 -3.54 -13.43 -12.51
N PRO A 688 -4.36 -12.50 -11.99
CA PRO A 688 -5.64 -12.12 -12.60
C PRO A 688 -5.48 -11.48 -13.99
N ARG A 689 -6.59 -11.23 -14.71
CA ARG A 689 -6.55 -10.49 -15.97
C ARG A 689 -5.98 -9.08 -15.75
N GLY A 690 -5.05 -8.69 -16.62
CA GLY A 690 -4.18 -7.52 -16.45
C GLY A 690 -2.76 -7.90 -16.05
N GLY A 691 -2.54 -9.10 -15.50
CA GLY A 691 -1.23 -9.56 -15.04
C GLY A 691 -0.88 -9.07 -13.64
N ALA A 692 0.35 -9.37 -13.22
CA ALA A 692 0.91 -8.83 -11.97
C ALA A 692 1.08 -7.30 -12.07
N ASN A 693 1.14 -6.63 -10.92
CA ASN A 693 1.19 -5.17 -10.75
C ASN A 693 -0.05 -4.42 -11.29
N SER A 694 -1.13 -5.14 -11.62
CA SER A 694 -2.43 -4.52 -11.93
C SER A 694 -2.97 -3.76 -10.73
N ARG A 695 -3.29 -2.48 -10.92
CA ARG A 695 -3.85 -1.58 -9.91
C ARG A 695 -5.37 -1.56 -9.87
N ASP A 696 -6.05 -2.32 -10.74
CA ASP A 696 -7.51 -2.36 -10.84
C ASP A 696 -8.11 -3.52 -10.02
N PRO A 697 -8.79 -3.25 -8.89
CA PRO A 697 -9.46 -4.29 -8.11
C PRO A 697 -10.63 -4.95 -8.87
N LEU A 698 -11.24 -4.28 -9.84
CA LEU A 698 -12.44 -4.78 -10.53
C LEU A 698 -12.09 -5.85 -11.60
N SER A 699 -11.05 -5.64 -12.41
CA SER A 699 -10.51 -6.68 -13.30
C SER A 699 -10.04 -7.91 -12.50
N ALA A 700 -9.41 -7.68 -11.35
CA ALA A 700 -9.00 -8.75 -10.45
C ALA A 700 -10.21 -9.54 -9.93
N VAL A 701 -11.16 -8.87 -9.26
CA VAL A 701 -12.40 -9.46 -8.72
C VAL A 701 -13.17 -10.29 -9.75
N ARG A 702 -13.34 -9.80 -10.99
CA ARG A 702 -14.02 -10.56 -12.05
C ARG A 702 -13.31 -11.87 -12.38
N THR A 703 -12.01 -11.80 -12.61
CA THR A 703 -11.19 -12.98 -12.92
C THR A 703 -11.24 -14.00 -11.77
N VAL A 704 -11.07 -13.52 -10.54
CA VAL A 704 -11.15 -14.35 -9.34
C VAL A 704 -12.49 -15.05 -9.21
N ILE A 705 -13.61 -14.36 -9.45
CA ILE A 705 -14.94 -14.95 -9.29
C ILE A 705 -15.22 -16.05 -10.33
N GLU A 706 -14.68 -15.92 -11.54
CA GLU A 706 -14.76 -16.91 -12.61
C GLU A 706 -13.85 -18.13 -12.37
N GLU A 707 -12.69 -17.93 -11.73
CA GLU A 707 -11.62 -18.94 -11.64
C GLU A 707 -11.35 -19.49 -10.22
N CYS A 708 -11.91 -18.91 -9.16
CA CYS A 708 -11.76 -19.41 -7.76
C CYS A 708 -12.36 -20.79 -7.49
N ARG A 709 -12.84 -21.50 -8.53
CA ARG A 709 -13.25 -22.91 -8.47
C ARG A 709 -12.34 -23.87 -9.25
N GLN A 710 -11.28 -23.37 -9.89
CA GLN A 710 -10.29 -24.21 -10.57
C GLN A 710 -9.58 -25.10 -9.54
N PRO A 711 -9.75 -26.44 -9.54
CA PRO A 711 -9.26 -27.28 -8.45
C PRO A 711 -7.74 -27.29 -8.28
N ALA A 712 -7.01 -26.94 -9.34
CA ALA A 712 -5.56 -26.80 -9.34
C ALA A 712 -5.04 -25.47 -8.76
N LEU A 713 -5.88 -24.45 -8.53
CA LEU A 713 -5.45 -23.14 -8.05
C LEU A 713 -4.80 -23.23 -6.64
N LEU A 714 -3.81 -22.38 -6.40
CA LEU A 714 -3.11 -22.26 -5.12
C LEU A 714 -3.05 -20.80 -4.63
N ALA A 715 -2.62 -19.88 -5.49
CA ALA A 715 -2.41 -18.51 -5.08
C ALA A 715 -2.55 -17.49 -6.22
N TRP A 716 -3.12 -16.34 -5.89
CA TRP A 716 -3.27 -15.20 -6.79
C TRP A 716 -2.01 -14.33 -6.81
N TYR A 717 -1.33 -14.29 -7.96
CA TYR A 717 -0.09 -13.53 -8.17
C TYR A 717 -0.41 -12.06 -8.47
N LEU A 718 -0.22 -11.20 -7.47
CA LEU A 718 -0.66 -9.81 -7.56
C LEU A 718 0.44 -8.84 -7.98
N ALA A 719 1.69 -9.13 -7.63
CA ALA A 719 2.82 -8.26 -7.87
C ALA A 719 4.14 -9.03 -8.07
N ASP A 720 5.02 -8.45 -8.88
CA ASP A 720 6.28 -9.00 -9.39
C ASP A 720 7.26 -7.81 -9.45
N ASP A 721 8.53 -7.93 -9.02
CA ASP A 721 9.42 -6.77 -8.82
C ASP A 721 8.77 -5.69 -7.89
N THR A 722 7.94 -6.13 -6.94
CA THR A 722 6.77 -5.40 -6.38
C THR A 722 7.00 -3.90 -6.11
N ALA A 723 7.94 -3.56 -5.22
CA ALA A 723 8.19 -2.18 -4.80
C ALA A 723 8.89 -1.30 -5.87
N SER A 724 9.07 -1.82 -7.09
CA SER A 724 9.43 -1.07 -8.30
C SER A 724 8.21 -0.66 -9.13
N HIS A 725 7.03 -1.25 -8.91
CA HIS A 725 5.89 -1.16 -9.83
C HIS A 725 4.55 -0.78 -9.20
N ILE A 726 4.25 -1.21 -7.97
CA ILE A 726 2.96 -0.94 -7.32
C ILE A 726 3.19 -0.56 -5.85
N SER A 727 2.53 0.50 -5.39
CA SER A 727 2.67 0.95 -4.00
C SER A 727 1.96 -0.02 -3.04
N ALA A 728 2.44 -0.10 -1.79
CA ALA A 728 1.90 -1.01 -0.78
C ALA A 728 0.38 -0.82 -0.57
N ASP A 729 -0.12 0.40 -0.67
CA ASP A 729 -1.53 0.75 -0.53
C ASP A 729 -2.37 0.39 -1.76
N GLU A 730 -1.83 0.52 -2.98
CA GLU A 730 -2.48 0.03 -4.21
C GLU A 730 -2.63 -1.49 -4.15
N LEU A 731 -1.55 -2.19 -3.83
CA LEU A 731 -1.55 -3.65 -3.73
C LEU A 731 -2.50 -4.14 -2.63
N ARG A 732 -2.53 -3.48 -1.47
CA ARG A 732 -3.46 -3.79 -0.38
C ARG A 732 -4.92 -3.59 -0.75
N ARG A 733 -5.25 -2.60 -1.61
CA ARG A 733 -6.61 -2.43 -2.17
C ARG A 733 -7.01 -3.60 -3.07
N VAL A 734 -6.10 -4.06 -3.94
CA VAL A 734 -6.35 -5.22 -4.82
C VAL A 734 -6.46 -6.51 -4.01
N HIS A 735 -5.53 -6.77 -3.08
CA HIS A 735 -5.59 -7.91 -2.16
C HIS A 735 -6.91 -7.95 -1.37
N ARG A 736 -7.34 -6.84 -0.75
CA ARG A 736 -8.61 -6.78 0.00
C ARG A 736 -9.79 -7.18 -0.89
N ALA A 737 -9.91 -6.58 -2.07
CA ALA A 737 -11.01 -6.87 -3.00
C ALA A 737 -11.04 -8.33 -3.44
N ILE A 738 -9.89 -8.97 -3.62
CA ILE A 738 -9.79 -10.41 -3.91
C ILE A 738 -10.23 -11.24 -2.70
N ARG A 739 -9.72 -10.94 -1.50
CA ARG A 739 -10.05 -11.66 -0.25
C ARG A 739 -11.49 -11.47 0.21
N ASP A 740 -12.21 -10.50 -0.33
CA ASP A 740 -13.66 -10.37 -0.15
C ASP A 740 -14.41 -11.49 -0.89
N VAL A 741 -14.13 -11.63 -2.18
CA VAL A 741 -14.87 -12.53 -3.08
C VAL A 741 -14.31 -13.95 -3.11
N ASP A 742 -13.04 -14.13 -2.76
CA ASP A 742 -12.33 -15.40 -2.63
C ASP A 742 -11.49 -15.41 -1.34
N PRO A 743 -12.13 -15.65 -0.18
CA PRO A 743 -11.42 -15.88 1.08
C PRO A 743 -10.71 -17.24 1.13
N PHE A 744 -10.76 -18.06 0.08
CA PHE A 744 -10.26 -19.44 0.05
C PHE A 744 -8.89 -19.59 -0.63
N HIS A 745 -8.51 -18.69 -1.54
CA HIS A 745 -7.15 -18.68 -2.11
C HIS A 745 -6.35 -17.51 -1.57
N ILE A 746 -5.12 -17.80 -1.14
CA ILE A 746 -4.17 -16.78 -0.68
C ILE A 746 -3.66 -15.92 -1.84
N THR A 747 -3.29 -14.67 -1.56
CA THR A 747 -2.60 -13.81 -2.53
C THR A 747 -1.10 -13.73 -2.23
N VAL A 748 -0.30 -13.54 -3.28
CA VAL A 748 1.17 -13.56 -3.24
C VAL A 748 1.79 -12.41 -4.02
N GLN A 749 2.97 -11.97 -3.59
CA GLN A 749 3.80 -10.94 -4.22
C GLN A 749 5.27 -11.39 -4.24
N ALA A 750 5.98 -11.07 -5.33
CA ALA A 750 7.43 -11.28 -5.44
C ALA A 750 8.20 -9.97 -5.52
N ASP A 751 9.38 -9.96 -4.91
CA ASP A 751 10.30 -8.84 -4.90
C ASP A 751 11.68 -9.30 -4.40
N ALA A 752 12.75 -8.61 -4.82
CA ALA A 752 14.06 -8.70 -4.19
C ALA A 752 14.02 -8.12 -2.77
N VAL A 753 14.68 -8.75 -1.78
CA VAL A 753 14.58 -8.30 -0.38
C VAL A 753 15.44 -7.07 -0.07
N PHE A 754 16.71 -7.06 -0.50
CA PHE A 754 17.68 -6.07 -0.07
C PHE A 754 17.78 -4.87 -1.02
N ALA A 755 17.39 -3.69 -0.54
CA ALA A 755 17.38 -2.43 -1.30
C ALA A 755 18.75 -1.74 -1.47
N GLY A 756 19.83 -2.28 -0.91
CA GLY A 756 21.17 -1.67 -0.91
C GLY A 756 21.39 -0.63 0.19
N GLY A 757 22.62 -0.56 0.73
CA GLY A 757 22.99 0.39 1.79
C GLY A 757 22.24 0.16 3.11
N PRO A 758 22.10 1.19 3.97
CA PRO A 758 21.39 1.10 5.26
C PRO A 758 19.85 1.18 5.12
N ARG A 759 19.32 0.81 3.94
CA ARG A 759 17.88 0.85 3.67
C ARG A 759 17.16 -0.31 4.37
N PRO A 760 15.90 -0.13 4.80
CA PRO A 760 15.06 -1.26 5.21
C PRO A 760 14.82 -2.22 4.04
N SER A 761 14.37 -3.44 4.36
CA SER A 761 13.91 -4.45 3.40
C SER A 761 12.81 -3.90 2.50
N ARG A 762 12.80 -4.27 1.21
CA ARG A 762 11.73 -3.88 0.26
C ARG A 762 10.35 -4.36 0.71
N TYR A 763 10.29 -5.45 1.47
CA TYR A 763 9.06 -5.98 2.06
C TYR A 763 8.53 -5.20 3.27
N THR A 764 9.32 -4.31 3.89
CA THR A 764 8.95 -3.64 5.17
C THR A 764 7.58 -2.97 5.13
N ASP A 765 7.29 -2.26 4.05
CA ASP A 765 6.05 -1.48 3.90
C ASP A 765 4.89 -2.35 3.32
N TYR A 766 5.21 -3.55 2.82
CA TYR A 766 4.33 -4.47 2.08
C TYR A 766 3.87 -5.68 2.93
N VAL A 767 4.25 -5.72 4.21
CA VAL A 767 3.89 -6.77 5.18
C VAL A 767 2.39 -6.98 5.34
N ASP A 768 1.56 -5.98 5.04
CA ASP A 768 0.09 -6.07 5.10
C ASP A 768 -0.57 -5.98 3.71
N SER A 769 0.15 -6.27 2.63
CA SER A 769 -0.34 -6.14 1.24
C SER A 769 -0.65 -7.47 0.54
N THR A 770 -0.24 -8.62 1.10
CA THR A 770 -0.63 -9.97 0.64
C THR A 770 -0.64 -11.00 1.78
N ASP A 771 -1.16 -12.21 1.52
CA ASP A 771 -1.13 -13.31 2.51
C ASP A 771 0.26 -13.96 2.65
N ALA A 772 1.01 -14.08 1.55
CA ALA A 772 2.30 -14.78 1.48
C ALA A 772 3.32 -14.08 0.57
N PHE A 773 4.62 -14.36 0.78
CA PHE A 773 5.74 -13.58 0.22
C PHE A 773 6.72 -14.47 -0.54
N LEU A 774 7.12 -14.06 -1.75
CA LEU A 774 7.97 -14.84 -2.65
C LEU A 774 9.29 -14.08 -2.90
N PRO A 775 10.25 -14.10 -1.94
CA PRO A 775 11.47 -13.31 -2.05
C PRO A 775 12.37 -13.81 -3.18
N GLU A 776 12.81 -12.89 -4.03
CA GLU A 776 13.72 -13.14 -5.14
C GLU A 776 15.17 -13.20 -4.64
N LEU A 777 15.75 -14.40 -4.68
CA LEU A 777 17.08 -14.69 -4.17
C LEU A 777 18.01 -15.03 -5.35
N TYR A 778 18.43 -13.99 -6.07
CA TYR A 778 19.25 -14.09 -7.28
C TYR A 778 20.67 -13.51 -7.13
N PRO A 779 21.51 -14.03 -6.20
CA PRO A 779 22.76 -13.36 -5.85
C PRO A 779 23.95 -13.71 -6.76
N ILE A 780 23.88 -14.81 -7.53
CA ILE A 780 25.03 -15.35 -8.29
C ILE A 780 25.20 -14.57 -9.59
N ARG A 781 25.64 -13.31 -9.46
CA ARG A 781 25.84 -12.37 -10.58
C ARG A 781 27.23 -12.49 -11.18
N SER A 782 28.22 -12.89 -10.39
CA SER A 782 29.63 -12.94 -10.77
C SER A 782 30.35 -14.11 -10.08
N ASP A 783 31.51 -13.85 -9.46
CA ASP A 783 32.26 -14.83 -8.65
C ASP A 783 32.74 -14.20 -7.32
N GLN A 784 31.94 -13.32 -6.70
CA GLN A 784 32.29 -12.69 -5.42
C GLN A 784 32.03 -13.61 -4.22
N ASP A 785 32.91 -13.55 -3.20
CA ASP A 785 32.90 -14.46 -2.04
C ASP A 785 31.61 -14.43 -1.20
N CYS A 786 30.86 -13.33 -1.24
CA CYS A 786 29.66 -13.11 -0.42
C CYS A 786 28.34 -13.48 -1.10
N GLU A 787 28.34 -13.94 -2.37
CA GLU A 787 27.11 -14.08 -3.15
C GLU A 787 26.11 -15.08 -2.52
N VAL A 788 26.54 -16.31 -2.21
CA VAL A 788 25.71 -17.30 -1.48
C VAL A 788 25.21 -16.79 -0.12
N ALA A 789 26.04 -16.02 0.61
CA ALA A 789 25.70 -15.52 1.95
C ALA A 789 24.56 -14.47 1.91
N ASN A 790 24.28 -13.86 0.76
CA ASN A 790 23.12 -12.97 0.58
C ASN A 790 21.79 -13.67 0.93
N VAL A 791 21.65 -14.98 0.65
CA VAL A 791 20.45 -15.77 1.02
C VAL A 791 20.21 -15.72 2.54
N THR A 792 21.28 -15.89 3.33
CA THR A 792 21.23 -15.81 4.80
C THR A 792 20.84 -14.42 5.28
N ARG A 793 21.32 -13.35 4.63
CA ARG A 793 20.91 -11.96 4.93
C ARG A 793 19.44 -11.75 4.61
N ASP A 794 19.01 -12.11 3.41
CA ASP A 794 17.73 -11.71 2.85
C ASP A 794 16.57 -12.45 3.52
N MET A 795 16.74 -13.75 3.80
CA MET A 795 15.78 -14.51 4.61
C MET A 795 15.66 -13.99 6.05
N LYS A 796 16.75 -13.47 6.64
CA LYS A 796 16.70 -12.80 7.94
C LYS A 796 15.98 -11.45 7.85
N LEU A 797 16.23 -10.64 6.82
CA LEU A 797 15.57 -9.34 6.65
C LEU A 797 14.04 -9.47 6.55
N ILE A 798 13.53 -10.37 5.70
CA ILE A 798 12.08 -10.61 5.59
C ILE A 798 11.51 -11.30 6.84
N GLY A 799 12.25 -12.21 7.47
CA GLY A 799 11.90 -12.77 8.77
C GLY A 799 11.78 -11.68 9.85
N ASP A 800 12.61 -10.65 9.80
CA ASP A 800 12.59 -9.52 10.73
C ASP A 800 11.47 -8.52 10.43
N ASP A 801 11.00 -8.42 9.18
CA ASP A 801 9.77 -7.68 8.82
C ASP A 801 8.53 -8.37 9.41
N LEU A 802 8.42 -9.70 9.26
CA LEU A 802 7.32 -10.49 9.85
C LEU A 802 7.37 -10.48 11.39
N ARG A 803 8.57 -10.54 11.99
CA ARG A 803 8.71 -10.42 13.46
C ARG A 803 8.35 -9.03 13.99
N ARG A 804 8.51 -7.96 13.19
CA ARG A 804 8.13 -6.58 13.56
C ARG A 804 6.63 -6.32 13.43
N SER A 805 6.00 -6.81 12.35
CA SER A 805 4.54 -6.74 12.16
C SER A 805 3.76 -7.71 13.05
N GLY A 806 4.43 -8.75 13.58
CA GLY A 806 3.80 -9.83 14.36
C GLY A 806 3.08 -10.87 13.50
N ARG A 807 3.06 -10.71 12.17
CA ARG A 807 2.40 -11.66 11.26
C ARG A 807 3.08 -13.02 11.24
N LYS A 808 2.27 -14.05 10.99
CA LYS A 808 2.69 -15.39 10.56
C LYS A 808 2.21 -15.57 9.13
N ALA A 809 3.14 -15.76 8.21
CA ALA A 809 2.88 -15.80 6.78
C ALA A 809 3.84 -16.78 6.10
N PRO A 810 3.43 -17.47 5.03
CA PRO A 810 4.32 -18.29 4.23
C PRO A 810 5.36 -17.42 3.51
N ILE A 811 6.62 -17.86 3.57
CA ILE A 811 7.70 -17.38 2.70
C ILE A 811 8.03 -18.50 1.72
N TRP A 812 7.89 -18.27 0.42
CA TRP A 812 8.21 -19.22 -0.64
C TRP A 812 9.35 -18.67 -1.50
N ALA A 813 10.60 -18.94 -1.12
CA ALA A 813 11.75 -18.31 -1.75
C ALA A 813 11.86 -18.67 -3.25
N ILE A 814 12.20 -17.69 -4.09
CA ILE A 814 12.51 -17.90 -5.51
C ILE A 814 14.03 -17.92 -5.68
N ILE A 815 14.59 -19.10 -5.94
CA ILE A 815 16.02 -19.31 -6.15
C ILE A 815 16.38 -19.06 -7.61
N GLN A 816 17.52 -18.40 -7.87
CA GLN A 816 18.11 -18.31 -9.20
C GLN A 816 18.52 -19.69 -9.68
N ASP A 817 18.04 -20.06 -10.87
CA ASP A 817 18.55 -21.18 -11.67
C ASP A 817 18.50 -20.76 -13.16
N PHE A 818 19.11 -19.61 -13.44
CA PHE A 818 19.12 -18.95 -14.75
C PHE A 818 20.42 -18.15 -14.97
N GLU A 819 20.69 -17.84 -16.24
CA GLU A 819 21.68 -16.84 -16.68
C GLU A 819 21.06 -15.78 -17.61
N GLY A 820 21.83 -14.75 -17.94
CA GLY A 820 21.40 -13.68 -18.83
C GLY A 820 20.90 -12.45 -18.09
N TRP A 821 20.41 -11.44 -18.83
CA TRP A 821 20.00 -10.12 -18.30
C TRP A 821 21.00 -9.42 -17.35
N GLY A 822 22.29 -9.77 -17.40
CA GLY A 822 23.33 -9.24 -16.51
C GLY A 822 23.75 -10.16 -15.36
N TRP A 823 23.26 -11.40 -15.33
CA TRP A 823 23.88 -12.52 -14.61
C TRP A 823 24.79 -13.26 -15.62
N GLU A 824 26.09 -13.37 -15.30
CA GLU A 824 27.12 -13.81 -16.26
C GLU A 824 27.18 -15.33 -16.45
N ARG A 825 26.59 -16.11 -15.54
CA ARG A 825 26.56 -17.58 -15.57
C ARG A 825 25.34 -18.11 -14.81
N TYR A 826 25.02 -19.38 -15.05
CA TYR A 826 24.20 -20.17 -14.11
C TYR A 826 24.95 -20.35 -12.76
N PRO A 827 24.22 -20.51 -11.65
CA PRO A 827 24.78 -21.12 -10.45
C PRO A 827 25.22 -22.57 -10.73
N THR A 828 26.23 -23.03 -10.00
CA THR A 828 26.63 -24.44 -9.97
C THR A 828 25.62 -25.26 -9.16
N GLU A 829 25.57 -26.59 -9.36
CA GLU A 829 24.70 -27.49 -8.59
C GLU A 829 24.92 -27.37 -7.07
N ALA A 830 26.15 -27.08 -6.62
CA ALA A 830 26.47 -26.80 -5.23
C ALA A 830 25.86 -25.46 -4.75
N GLU A 831 25.94 -24.40 -5.56
CA GLU A 831 25.34 -23.10 -5.27
C GLU A 831 23.80 -23.18 -5.22
N THR A 832 23.14 -23.77 -6.23
CA THR A 832 21.66 -23.94 -6.23
C THR A 832 21.19 -24.78 -5.03
N ARG A 833 21.92 -25.86 -4.69
CA ARG A 833 21.61 -26.71 -3.52
C ARG A 833 21.83 -25.95 -2.21
N VAL A 834 22.96 -25.26 -2.01
CA VAL A 834 23.20 -24.55 -0.75
C VAL A 834 22.25 -23.37 -0.56
N MET A 835 21.95 -22.60 -1.61
CA MET A 835 20.98 -21.50 -1.55
C MET A 835 19.58 -22.01 -1.18
N THR A 836 19.15 -23.13 -1.77
CA THR A 836 17.88 -23.81 -1.42
C THR A 836 17.83 -24.18 0.06
N TYR A 837 18.83 -24.89 0.58
CA TYR A 837 18.81 -25.34 1.97
C TYR A 837 19.03 -24.20 2.97
N LEU A 838 19.80 -23.16 2.63
CA LEU A 838 19.91 -21.93 3.44
C LEU A 838 18.56 -21.21 3.53
N ALA A 839 17.79 -21.13 2.45
CA ALA A 839 16.46 -20.53 2.47
C ALA A 839 15.51 -21.28 3.41
N ILE A 840 15.49 -22.62 3.33
CA ILE A 840 14.73 -23.48 4.26
C ILE A 840 15.18 -23.26 5.71
N ILE A 841 16.50 -23.30 5.96
CA ILE A 841 17.07 -23.17 7.32
C ILE A 841 16.75 -21.82 7.97
N HIS A 842 16.74 -20.72 7.20
CA HIS A 842 16.40 -19.39 7.70
C HIS A 842 14.91 -19.02 7.56
N GLY A 843 14.04 -20.00 7.28
CA GLY A 843 12.59 -19.89 7.55
C GLY A 843 11.64 -20.09 6.36
N ALA A 844 12.11 -20.44 5.16
CA ALA A 844 11.22 -20.68 4.03
C ALA A 844 10.27 -21.88 4.28
N LYS A 845 9.00 -21.70 3.95
CA LYS A 845 7.92 -22.70 4.05
C LYS A 845 7.46 -23.21 2.67
N GLY A 846 8.26 -22.93 1.64
CA GLY A 846 8.17 -23.42 0.27
C GLY A 846 9.39 -22.97 -0.54
N MET A 847 9.71 -23.66 -1.63
CA MET A 847 10.78 -23.33 -2.56
C MET A 847 10.24 -23.23 -3.99
N THR A 848 10.71 -22.22 -4.72
CA THR A 848 10.48 -22.09 -6.16
C THR A 848 11.77 -21.71 -6.87
N TYR A 849 11.84 -21.98 -8.17
CA TYR A 849 13.03 -21.71 -8.98
C TYR A 849 12.68 -20.84 -10.19
N TYR A 850 13.45 -19.76 -10.41
CA TYR A 850 13.40 -18.97 -11.63
C TYR A 850 14.49 -19.49 -12.57
N THR A 851 14.19 -20.05 -13.74
CA THR A 851 12.89 -20.19 -14.41
C THR A 851 12.91 -21.36 -15.39
N TYR A 852 11.76 -21.92 -15.79
CA TYR A 852 11.69 -23.09 -16.67
C TYR A 852 12.33 -22.81 -18.04
N GLY A 853 11.69 -21.98 -18.86
CA GLY A 853 12.06 -21.78 -20.26
C GLY A 853 12.75 -20.46 -20.61
N GLY A 854 12.81 -19.49 -19.69
CA GLY A 854 13.36 -18.14 -19.95
C GLY A 854 12.65 -17.35 -21.06
N THR A 855 13.09 -16.11 -21.33
CA THR A 855 12.62 -15.27 -22.45
C THR A 855 13.73 -14.37 -23.00
N GLY A 856 13.80 -14.22 -24.32
CA GLY A 856 14.72 -13.30 -25.00
C GLY A 856 16.20 -13.64 -24.78
N LYS A 857 16.83 -12.99 -23.80
CA LYS A 857 18.23 -13.21 -23.38
C LYS A 857 18.36 -13.88 -22.01
N ASN A 858 17.26 -14.22 -21.34
CA ASN A 858 17.28 -15.05 -20.15
C ASN A 858 17.24 -16.53 -20.57
N HIS A 859 18.22 -17.30 -20.10
CA HIS A 859 18.21 -18.74 -20.27
C HIS A 859 17.78 -19.43 -18.97
N GLY A 860 16.52 -19.88 -18.93
CA GLY A 860 16.02 -20.76 -17.88
C GLY A 860 16.58 -22.19 -17.96
N VAL A 861 16.30 -23.00 -16.94
CA VAL A 861 16.90 -24.34 -16.71
C VAL A 861 16.79 -25.30 -17.89
N THR A 862 15.75 -25.22 -18.73
CA THR A 862 15.58 -26.18 -19.85
C THR A 862 16.48 -25.89 -21.06
N HIS A 863 17.28 -24.83 -21.06
CA HIS A 863 18.27 -24.59 -22.12
C HIS A 863 19.52 -25.46 -21.97
N ASP A 864 19.96 -25.74 -20.74
CA ASP A 864 21.09 -26.63 -20.46
C ASP A 864 20.60 -27.95 -19.83
N PRO A 865 20.74 -29.11 -20.51
CA PRO A 865 20.34 -30.40 -19.97
C PRO A 865 21.02 -30.80 -18.65
N GLN A 866 22.21 -30.27 -18.34
CA GLN A 866 22.93 -30.51 -17.09
C GLN A 866 22.32 -29.72 -15.94
N VAL A 867 21.99 -28.44 -16.16
CA VAL A 867 21.25 -27.60 -15.20
C VAL A 867 19.88 -28.23 -14.91
N TRP A 868 19.13 -28.59 -15.96
CA TRP A 868 17.85 -29.28 -15.76
C TRP A 868 18.00 -30.62 -15.03
N ALA A 869 19.04 -31.41 -15.33
CA ALA A 869 19.29 -32.66 -14.62
C ALA A 869 19.69 -32.44 -13.15
N ALA A 870 20.40 -31.37 -12.82
CA ALA A 870 20.77 -30.98 -11.45
C ALA A 870 19.53 -30.54 -10.65
N LEU A 871 18.69 -29.65 -11.20
CA LEU A 871 17.46 -29.24 -10.54
C LEU A 871 16.49 -30.42 -10.34
N LYS A 872 16.40 -31.35 -11.31
CA LYS A 872 15.63 -32.61 -11.15
C LYS A 872 16.24 -33.60 -10.14
N ARG A 873 17.48 -33.43 -9.69
CA ARG A 873 18.02 -34.15 -8.51
C ARG A 873 17.58 -33.43 -7.22
N LEU A 874 17.75 -32.12 -7.16
CA LEU A 874 17.44 -31.29 -5.99
C LEU A 874 15.95 -31.31 -5.63
N SER A 875 15.07 -31.14 -6.62
CA SER A 875 13.61 -31.14 -6.45
C SER A 875 13.09 -32.47 -5.87
N ARG A 876 13.70 -33.60 -6.24
CA ARG A 876 13.43 -34.91 -5.61
C ARG A 876 13.90 -35.00 -4.16
N GLN A 877 15.07 -34.42 -3.80
CA GLN A 877 15.50 -34.34 -2.40
C GLN A 877 14.49 -33.57 -1.54
N LEU A 878 13.87 -32.51 -2.09
CA LEU A 878 12.81 -31.77 -1.40
C LEU A 878 11.50 -32.56 -1.32
N ALA A 879 11.15 -33.32 -2.36
CA ALA A 879 9.96 -34.19 -2.37
C ALA A 879 10.08 -35.33 -1.33
N ASP A 880 11.24 -36.00 -1.26
CA ASP A 880 11.55 -37.02 -0.23
C ASP A 880 11.54 -36.44 1.19
N LEU A 881 11.75 -35.12 1.34
CA LEU A 881 11.69 -34.40 2.60
C LEU A 881 10.35 -33.68 2.87
N HIS A 882 9.38 -33.73 1.95
CA HIS A 882 8.14 -32.93 2.03
C HIS A 882 7.46 -33.03 3.40
N ASP A 883 7.17 -34.25 3.84
CA ASP A 883 6.45 -34.53 5.08
C ASP A 883 7.25 -34.18 6.34
N VAL A 884 8.58 -34.05 6.22
CA VAL A 884 9.48 -33.56 7.28
C VAL A 884 9.48 -32.02 7.31
N LEU A 885 9.53 -31.37 6.15
CA LEU A 885 9.58 -29.91 6.02
C LEU A 885 8.31 -29.24 6.54
N VAL A 886 7.14 -29.85 6.31
CA VAL A 886 5.83 -29.35 6.79
C VAL A 886 5.55 -29.56 8.28
N GLN A 887 6.45 -30.18 9.06
CA GLN A 887 6.25 -30.30 10.51
C GLN A 887 6.53 -28.96 11.23
N PRO A 888 5.89 -28.68 12.38
CA PRO A 888 6.33 -27.59 13.25
C PRO A 888 7.81 -27.77 13.65
N ASP A 889 8.54 -26.67 13.77
CA ASP A 889 9.97 -26.71 14.09
C ASP A 889 10.19 -27.02 15.59
N PRO A 890 10.83 -28.14 15.96
CA PRO A 890 11.09 -28.49 17.36
C PRO A 890 12.07 -27.50 18.03
N PRO A 891 12.20 -27.51 19.38
CA PRO A 891 13.20 -26.71 20.07
C PRO A 891 14.61 -27.01 19.54
N GLN A 892 15.22 -25.99 18.92
CA GLN A 892 16.54 -26.07 18.29
C GLN A 892 17.63 -26.17 19.36
N LYS A 893 17.97 -27.41 19.75
CA LYS A 893 18.91 -27.73 20.84
C LYS A 893 20.28 -28.19 20.36
N GLN A 894 20.41 -28.47 19.06
CA GLN A 894 21.65 -28.89 18.44
C GLN A 894 22.72 -27.78 18.53
N GLN A 895 24.00 -28.17 18.51
CA GLN A 895 25.12 -27.23 18.45
C GLN A 895 26.09 -27.64 17.35
N ILE A 896 26.71 -26.64 16.73
CA ILE A 896 27.76 -26.80 15.72
C ILE A 896 29.01 -26.10 16.23
N GLN A 897 30.12 -26.82 16.32
CA GLN A 897 31.45 -26.28 16.61
C GLN A 897 32.32 -26.43 15.38
N ILE A 898 32.82 -25.33 14.82
CA ILE A 898 33.82 -25.37 13.75
C ILE A 898 35.17 -25.81 14.34
N LEU A 899 35.76 -26.86 13.79
CA LEU A 899 37.05 -27.43 14.21
C LEU A 899 38.20 -26.92 13.32
N SER A 900 37.95 -26.78 12.02
CA SER A 900 38.86 -26.16 11.05
C SER A 900 38.10 -25.63 9.84
N GLY A 901 38.71 -24.69 9.12
CA GLY A 901 38.04 -23.89 8.08
C GLY A 901 37.58 -22.52 8.61
N PRO A 902 36.92 -21.70 7.78
CA PRO A 902 36.39 -20.41 8.21
C PRO A 902 35.24 -20.59 9.23
N PRO A 903 35.18 -19.79 10.31
CA PRO A 903 34.08 -19.83 11.27
C PRO A 903 32.83 -19.12 10.77
N THR A 904 32.97 -18.21 9.79
CA THR A 904 31.91 -17.39 9.22
C THR A 904 31.96 -17.34 7.69
N ASP A 905 30.84 -17.01 7.06
CA ASP A 905 30.77 -16.75 5.62
C ASP A 905 31.17 -15.32 5.24
N GLY A 906 31.05 -14.99 3.94
CA GLY A 906 31.43 -13.70 3.37
C GLY A 906 30.61 -12.49 3.83
N LEU A 907 29.55 -12.66 4.63
CA LEU A 907 28.83 -11.58 5.30
C LEU A 907 28.94 -11.65 6.84
N GLY A 908 29.75 -12.58 7.38
CA GLY A 908 29.98 -12.71 8.82
C GLY A 908 28.94 -13.56 9.56
N TYR A 909 28.03 -14.23 8.87
CA TYR A 909 27.14 -15.21 9.51
C TYR A 909 27.91 -16.52 9.80
N PRO A 910 27.48 -17.37 10.76
CA PRO A 910 28.13 -18.64 11.04
C PRO A 910 28.24 -19.50 9.78
N ALA A 911 29.45 -20.00 9.49
CA ALA A 911 29.74 -20.68 8.21
C ALA A 911 28.85 -21.90 7.95
N VAL A 912 28.44 -22.61 9.01
CA VAL A 912 27.44 -23.68 8.91
C VAL A 912 26.15 -23.25 9.63
N SER A 913 25.08 -23.08 8.86
CA SER A 913 23.72 -22.86 9.38
C SER A 913 22.98 -24.20 9.53
N THR A 914 22.04 -24.33 10.47
CA THR A 914 21.27 -25.57 10.66
C THR A 914 19.80 -25.39 11.02
N LEU A 915 18.97 -26.39 10.68
CA LEU A 915 17.58 -26.54 11.11
C LEU A 915 17.31 -28.00 11.48
N LEU A 916 16.85 -28.23 12.72
CA LEU A 916 16.38 -29.51 13.21
C LEU A 916 14.87 -29.65 12.96
N LYS A 917 14.44 -30.81 12.47
CA LYS A 917 13.05 -31.24 12.29
C LYS A 917 12.85 -32.62 12.95
N GLU A 918 11.61 -32.95 13.30
CA GLU A 918 11.24 -34.27 13.85
C GLU A 918 9.98 -34.77 13.12
N HIS A 919 9.98 -36.01 12.64
CA HIS A 919 8.85 -36.61 11.93
C HIS A 919 8.78 -38.12 12.22
N HIS A 920 7.59 -38.62 12.57
CA HIS A 920 7.35 -40.01 13.01
C HIS A 920 8.37 -40.55 14.05
N GLY A 921 8.81 -39.68 14.98
CA GLY A 921 9.78 -40.03 16.03
C GLY A 921 11.24 -40.12 15.57
N ARG A 922 11.52 -39.93 14.27
CA ARG A 922 12.87 -39.75 13.72
C ARG A 922 13.24 -38.28 13.65
N ARG A 923 14.53 -37.98 13.76
CA ARG A 923 15.05 -36.62 13.63
C ARG A 923 15.77 -36.42 12.30
N TYR A 924 15.78 -35.16 11.88
CA TYR A 924 16.38 -34.71 10.64
C TYR A 924 17.09 -33.38 10.90
N LEU A 925 18.39 -33.31 10.67
CA LEU A 925 19.17 -32.08 10.80
C LEU A 925 19.68 -31.66 9.42
N LEU A 926 19.13 -30.57 8.91
CA LEU A 926 19.60 -29.89 7.73
C LEU A 926 20.79 -29.03 8.14
N ALA A 927 21.94 -29.16 7.49
CA ALA A 927 23.13 -28.37 7.73
C ALA A 927 23.76 -27.91 6.42
N ALA A 928 24.04 -26.60 6.28
CA ALA A 928 24.53 -25.99 5.05
C ALA A 928 25.73 -25.06 5.31
N ASN A 929 26.83 -25.27 4.58
CA ASN A 929 28.02 -24.43 4.61
C ASN A 929 27.89 -23.24 3.65
N SER A 930 27.60 -22.03 4.14
CA SER A 930 27.49 -20.83 3.31
C SER A 930 28.84 -20.22 2.89
N SER A 931 29.97 -20.82 3.30
CA SER A 931 31.31 -20.32 2.98
C SER A 931 31.94 -21.01 1.76
N ARG A 932 32.85 -20.29 1.07
CA ARG A 932 33.71 -20.85 0.00
C ARG A 932 34.78 -21.82 0.52
N GLY A 933 35.05 -21.83 1.83
CA GLY A 933 36.03 -22.73 2.42
C GLY A 933 35.45 -24.12 2.67
N ALA A 934 36.30 -25.15 2.61
CA ALA A 934 35.98 -26.40 3.28
C ALA A 934 36.01 -26.19 4.80
N VAL A 935 35.05 -26.80 5.49
CA VAL A 935 34.79 -26.63 6.92
C VAL A 935 34.63 -28.00 7.57
N ARG A 936 35.48 -28.33 8.55
CA ARG A 936 35.25 -29.49 9.41
C ARG A 936 34.53 -29.04 10.67
N ALA A 937 33.40 -29.67 10.95
CA ALA A 937 32.55 -29.31 12.08
C ALA A 937 32.27 -30.52 12.98
N ARG A 938 32.16 -30.26 14.28
CA ARG A 938 31.54 -31.16 15.24
C ARG A 938 30.06 -30.80 15.40
N VAL A 939 29.21 -31.80 15.31
CA VAL A 939 27.77 -31.71 15.52
C VAL A 939 27.43 -32.36 16.86
N ASP A 940 26.69 -31.65 17.69
CA ASP A 940 26.01 -32.20 18.87
C ASP A 940 24.50 -32.12 18.62
N ALA A 941 23.81 -33.27 18.62
CA ALA A 941 22.36 -33.33 18.42
C ALA A 941 21.52 -32.85 19.62
N GLY A 942 22.15 -32.59 20.77
CA GLY A 942 21.46 -32.27 22.04
C GLY A 942 20.66 -33.44 22.63
N VAL A 943 20.78 -34.65 22.06
CA VAL A 943 20.18 -35.92 22.49
C VAL A 943 21.06 -37.09 22.09
N ALA A 944 20.92 -38.23 22.78
CA ALA A 944 21.64 -39.45 22.44
C ALA A 944 21.29 -39.96 21.04
N ALA A 945 22.30 -40.05 20.18
CA ALA A 945 22.31 -40.78 18.91
C ALA A 945 23.53 -41.71 18.87
N SER A 946 23.44 -42.80 18.12
CA SER A 946 24.49 -43.84 18.02
C SER A 946 24.94 -44.13 16.58
N GLN A 947 24.00 -44.17 15.64
CA GLN A 947 24.25 -44.17 14.21
C GLN A 947 23.42 -43.07 13.56
N VAL A 948 24.06 -42.32 12.65
CA VAL A 948 23.43 -41.23 11.89
C VAL A 948 23.55 -41.56 10.42
N GLN A 949 22.45 -41.54 9.69
CA GLN A 949 22.42 -41.65 8.23
C GLN A 949 22.60 -40.24 7.63
N VAL A 950 23.45 -40.09 6.61
CA VAL A 950 23.45 -38.88 5.78
C VAL A 950 22.63 -39.18 4.54
N LEU A 951 21.48 -38.51 4.41
CA LEU A 951 20.56 -38.70 3.30
C LEU A 951 21.19 -38.16 2.00
N PHE A 952 20.88 -38.81 0.88
CA PHE A 952 21.36 -38.47 -0.46
C PHE A 952 22.88 -38.59 -0.69
N GLU A 953 23.62 -39.18 0.25
CA GLU A 953 25.10 -39.30 0.21
C GLU A 953 25.60 -40.73 0.48
N ASP A 954 24.70 -41.72 0.54
CA ASP A 954 24.94 -43.17 0.74
C ASP A 954 25.89 -43.56 1.90
N ARG A 955 26.09 -42.66 2.86
CA ARG A 955 27.01 -42.80 3.99
C ARG A 955 26.31 -42.77 5.34
N ARG A 956 26.95 -43.38 6.34
CA ARG A 956 26.52 -43.35 7.75
C ARG A 956 27.70 -42.98 8.64
N LEU A 957 27.43 -42.20 9.67
CA LEU A 957 28.38 -41.80 10.70
C LEU A 957 28.06 -42.52 12.01
N ALA A 958 29.09 -42.79 12.80
CA ALA A 958 28.93 -43.23 14.18
C ALA A 958 28.88 -41.99 15.08
N ALA A 959 27.86 -41.90 15.94
CA ALA A 959 27.73 -40.84 16.93
C ALA A 959 28.05 -41.37 18.33
N GLN A 960 28.83 -40.63 19.09
CA GLN A 960 29.12 -40.93 20.50
C GLN A 960 28.20 -40.08 21.37
N ALA A 961 27.19 -40.72 21.97
CA ALA A 961 26.19 -40.09 22.84
C ALA A 961 25.45 -38.87 22.24
N GLY A 962 25.31 -38.81 20.90
CA GLY A 962 24.72 -37.66 20.20
C GLY A 962 25.71 -36.76 19.45
N VAL A 963 27.02 -36.99 19.59
CA VAL A 963 28.07 -36.16 19.00
C VAL A 963 28.76 -36.89 17.84
N TRP A 964 28.95 -36.22 16.71
CA TRP A 964 29.77 -36.68 15.58
C TRP A 964 30.58 -35.52 14.97
N GLU A 965 31.47 -35.85 14.02
CA GLU A 965 32.23 -34.87 13.25
C GLU A 965 32.07 -35.17 11.76
N ASP A 966 32.06 -34.14 10.92
CA ASP A 966 31.92 -34.28 9.47
C ASP A 966 32.66 -33.16 8.71
N GLU A 967 32.94 -33.40 7.43
CA GLU A 967 33.70 -32.49 6.54
C GLU A 967 32.81 -31.93 5.43
N PHE A 968 32.42 -30.66 5.59
CA PHE A 968 31.69 -29.91 4.60
C PHE A 968 32.67 -29.35 3.56
N ALA A 969 32.53 -29.73 2.29
CA ALA A 969 33.19 -29.02 1.19
C ALA A 969 32.66 -27.57 1.06
N SER A 970 33.30 -26.79 0.19
CA SER A 970 32.77 -25.49 -0.26
C SER A 970 31.31 -25.63 -0.69
N TYR A 971 30.41 -24.81 -0.15
CA TYR A 971 28.96 -24.88 -0.42
C TYR A 971 28.29 -26.25 -0.19
N ALA A 972 28.87 -27.13 0.64
CA ALA A 972 28.27 -28.43 0.95
C ALA A 972 27.02 -28.31 1.84
N VAL A 973 26.07 -29.22 1.59
CA VAL A 973 24.89 -29.43 2.42
C VAL A 973 24.84 -30.90 2.82
N HIS A 974 24.60 -31.16 4.09
CA HIS A 974 24.38 -32.51 4.64
C HIS A 974 23.02 -32.56 5.33
N VAL A 975 22.27 -33.64 5.11
CA VAL A 975 20.97 -33.89 5.74
C VAL A 975 21.08 -35.15 6.58
N TYR A 976 21.32 -34.97 7.88
CA TYR A 976 21.48 -36.07 8.82
C TYR A 976 20.12 -36.59 9.27
N SER A 977 19.97 -37.90 9.48
CA SER A 977 18.82 -38.49 10.15
C SER A 977 19.20 -39.61 11.12
N TRP A 978 18.50 -39.68 12.25
CA TRP A 978 18.62 -40.69 13.30
C TRP A 978 17.27 -40.96 13.98
#